data_AF-A0A1H1XAW6-F1
#
_entry.id   AF-A0A1H1XAW6-F1
#
_cell.length_a   1.000
_cell.length_b   1.000
_cell.length_c   1.000
_cell.angle_alpha   90.00
_cell.angle_beta   90.00
_cell.angle_gamma   90.00
#
_symmetry.space_group_name_H-M   'P 1'
#
loop_
_entity.id
_entity.type
_entity.pdbx_description
1 polymer ?
#
loop_
_entity_poly.entity_id
_entity_poly.type
_entity_poly.pdbx_seq_one_letter_code
_entity_poly.pdbx_strand_id
1 'polypeptide(L)'
;MIARAVLALALALATGLTVLVAPQQPARAAAPVTVTETVSDAGFVHPGIGLSAADLRNTQTQVRAGREPWASYFSAMAATTFASAGYRASNSRSAAEPDVPLDPTFTAVGIRNRETNDSLGALTQALMWTVTGDEVYRRNAVQTLRTWAGMNPARYAYFADAHIHTGHPLYQFLMAAEIIRATAPLDDGTPGTYHGYDVVWSATDDQRLLTNFANPVVNTFLFAGNRWMNQHNFGLFGRIATAIYADDQAGYATGVEWLTVNSGYDGYDNGAIAPQIPLITADDPANPYGYDFVQVREMGRDQAHGECNIDNFTGLARILDVQGTRIDPAAGTVSTGANAVSVYDFLGRRLLAGANAFFGYMLGAAVPWADERGADWNGTVAPAYRGRIFNAVDELYSVYKYERGVDVETEAPWVAALSARQDGPYYHYGTTVTNFWAPGDKNPEYWVAFPSAVAGKTPTARPADTTLGFDRFSVQLDDRTEIVDGFARAHVTPQGTTSVVTRVMHDNNGDNGLLVRSDGPATLTVRDKEDPDPRNPDEWPATTLATVDIPDTGGQWRYVTYPEAGTYAAFYRLTGAAGTTVDLEHVLLQAQTTLTPPRLDRVDDAYYLTSGDASVLDFAATGTAVHTVTGLPAGASFDAGTGRLTWKPGKRDAGRHRLTIAADDGESVTARTTELVVSKNRHRTIDAAVADGTDRGAVYTTATSEPFRAALRAARQDHSALPALLTAVRALRLLNPTRPDGSLNYLDAVVTPLGVDAATLTKLTDTDYDSGTPDLRVASFVLDFGTRYRVTVSSFALQARFTFGNRLQGTNVYGSNDGITWDLLTAHETAAVNAWQTIEVVAEHRRDRYRYLKFQVDHPGVPTDPAYPGIWSFSGLKINGMRSEAAGTITAVSITSPAAVAGRVTTGDPVTVAFASPTPITGVTVTIGGRPLAATSVDGRSWTATGTLGALTGGTRLDLAINHTTSARKRAATIHGATDGTALYGSGDSDLIDLRAAVVDPAQAVHAAAVLDGKAATFSDIDKSLTWDFGADSTFRLDRADLLARQDNNGMIRLPGLVLQGSNDLSTWTTLTGPAFKTLAWQNLPSLHDGRFRYLRAANTTYINIAELRIFGDVRHQ
;
A
#
# COMPACT_ATOMS: atom_id res chain seq x y z
N MET A 1 17.21 23.54 -29.23
CA MET A 1 17.82 22.64 -30.22
C MET A 1 19.13 22.13 -29.63
N ILE A 2 19.42 20.83 -29.76
CA ILE A 2 20.49 20.08 -29.06
C ILE A 2 20.10 19.64 -27.63
N ALA A 3 19.12 18.73 -27.57
CA ALA A 3 18.87 17.83 -26.43
C ALA A 3 17.97 16.67 -26.91
N ARG A 4 18.45 15.87 -27.87
CA ARG A 4 17.71 14.70 -28.42
C ARG A 4 18.61 13.52 -28.83
N ALA A 5 19.86 13.44 -28.38
CA ALA A 5 20.82 12.46 -28.89
C ALA A 5 21.51 11.56 -27.85
N VAL A 6 21.13 11.58 -26.57
CA VAL A 6 21.77 10.72 -25.54
C VAL A 6 20.82 9.67 -24.92
N LEU A 7 19.52 9.71 -25.23
CA LEU A 7 18.55 8.74 -24.71
C LEU A 7 18.22 7.57 -25.67
N ALA A 8 18.93 7.47 -26.81
CA ALA A 8 18.70 6.45 -27.84
C ALA A 8 19.72 5.30 -27.84
N LEU A 9 20.67 5.27 -26.88
CA LEU A 9 21.70 4.21 -26.80
C LEU A 9 21.54 3.25 -25.60
N ALA A 10 20.54 3.46 -24.73
CA ALA A 10 20.21 2.55 -23.63
C ALA A 10 19.00 1.64 -23.92
N LEU A 11 18.37 1.79 -25.09
CA LEU A 11 17.16 1.05 -25.50
C LEU A 11 17.39 0.13 -26.72
N ALA A 12 18.65 -0.18 -27.05
CA ALA A 12 19.02 -1.00 -28.22
C ALA A 12 19.97 -2.17 -27.88
N LEU A 13 19.93 -2.68 -26.65
CA LEU A 13 20.61 -3.92 -26.23
C LEU A 13 19.66 -5.01 -25.70
N ALA A 14 18.35 -4.81 -25.86
CA ALA A 14 17.30 -5.80 -25.59
C ALA A 14 16.67 -6.37 -26.89
N THR A 15 17.36 -6.25 -28.03
CA THR A 15 17.03 -7.07 -29.20
C THR A 15 17.54 -8.48 -28.95
N GLY A 16 16.60 -9.42 -28.86
CA GLY A 16 16.85 -10.83 -28.65
C GLY A 16 18.02 -11.36 -29.49
N LEU A 17 19.14 -11.58 -28.83
CA LEU A 17 19.99 -12.71 -29.16
C LEU A 17 19.24 -13.91 -28.61
N THR A 18 18.39 -14.49 -29.46
CA THR A 18 18.16 -15.94 -29.44
C THR A 18 19.54 -16.58 -29.63
N VAL A 19 20.27 -16.73 -28.53
CA VAL A 19 21.26 -17.79 -28.46
C VAL A 19 20.42 -19.04 -28.62
N LEU A 20 20.41 -19.58 -29.84
CA LEU A 20 20.15 -20.99 -30.08
C LEU A 20 21.15 -21.71 -29.17
N VAL A 21 20.75 -21.93 -27.92
CA VAL A 21 21.37 -22.94 -27.07
C VAL A 21 21.10 -24.21 -27.86
N ALA A 22 22.12 -24.67 -28.58
CA ALA A 22 22.11 -26.00 -29.14
C ALA A 22 21.66 -26.91 -28.01
N PRO A 23 20.65 -27.79 -28.21
CA PRO A 23 20.18 -28.66 -27.16
C PRO A 23 21.42 -29.33 -26.55
N GLN A 24 21.70 -29.04 -25.28
CA GLN A 24 22.72 -29.81 -24.58
C GLN A 24 22.29 -31.25 -24.76
N GLN A 25 23.16 -32.07 -25.34
CA GLN A 25 22.95 -33.50 -25.43
C GLN A 25 22.47 -33.97 -24.05
N PRO A 26 21.38 -34.74 -23.95
CA PRO A 26 20.93 -35.22 -22.65
C PRO A 26 22.11 -35.95 -22.02
N ALA A 27 22.65 -35.38 -20.94
CA ALA A 27 23.58 -36.09 -20.09
C ALA A 27 22.87 -37.40 -19.75
N ARG A 28 23.51 -38.51 -20.10
CA ARG A 28 22.98 -39.85 -19.86
C ARG A 28 22.54 -39.92 -18.40
N ALA A 29 21.23 -39.99 -18.15
CA ALA A 29 20.69 -39.96 -16.79
C ALA A 29 21.41 -41.03 -15.97
N ALA A 30 22.03 -40.60 -14.86
CA ALA A 30 22.74 -41.50 -13.94
C ALA A 30 21.75 -42.52 -13.34
N ALA A 31 22.22 -43.54 -12.61
CA ALA A 31 21.30 -44.42 -11.89
C ALA A 31 20.43 -43.61 -10.90
N PRO A 32 19.18 -44.01 -10.62
CA PRO A 32 18.39 -43.37 -9.57
C PRO A 32 19.14 -43.37 -8.24
N VAL A 33 19.16 -42.23 -7.57
CA VAL A 33 19.62 -42.14 -6.18
C VAL A 33 18.69 -42.97 -5.30
N THR A 34 19.26 -43.83 -4.47
CA THR A 34 18.50 -44.59 -3.48
C THR A 34 18.17 -43.69 -2.29
N VAL A 35 16.88 -43.54 -1.98
CA VAL A 35 16.39 -42.82 -0.80
C VAL A 35 16.02 -43.85 0.27
N THR A 36 16.67 -43.76 1.43
CA THR A 36 16.50 -44.67 2.56
C THR A 36 15.64 -44.02 3.63
N GLU A 37 14.67 -44.77 4.14
CA GLU A 37 13.87 -44.38 5.30
C GLU A 37 14.44 -45.01 6.57
N THR A 38 14.46 -44.24 7.65
CA THR A 38 14.80 -44.71 9.00
C THR A 38 13.78 -44.20 10.01
N VAL A 39 13.65 -44.91 11.12
CA VAL A 39 12.88 -44.46 12.30
C VAL A 39 13.85 -44.39 13.47
N SER A 40 13.93 -43.24 14.14
CA SER A 40 14.80 -43.07 15.30
C SER A 40 14.27 -43.79 16.53
N ASP A 41 15.10 -43.94 17.56
CA ASP A 41 14.67 -44.49 18.86
C ASP A 41 13.58 -43.61 19.53
N ALA A 42 13.54 -42.32 19.18
CA ALA A 42 12.49 -41.39 19.58
C ALA A 42 11.19 -41.54 18.76
N GLY A 43 11.17 -42.42 17.75
CA GLY A 43 10.01 -42.72 16.93
C GLY A 43 9.77 -41.76 15.78
N PHE A 44 10.71 -40.87 15.46
CA PHE A 44 10.61 -39.97 14.31
C PHE A 44 11.02 -40.67 13.01
N VAL A 45 10.24 -40.46 11.95
CA VAL A 45 10.53 -40.96 10.60
C VAL A 45 11.46 -39.98 9.89
N HIS A 46 12.47 -40.51 9.19
CA HIS A 46 13.47 -39.76 8.45
C HIS A 46 13.73 -40.36 7.06
N PRO A 47 13.75 -39.56 5.98
CA PRO A 47 13.36 -38.16 5.93
C PRO A 47 11.87 -38.01 6.29
N GLY A 48 11.53 -37.02 7.11
CA GLY A 48 10.13 -36.84 7.53
C GLY A 48 9.75 -35.42 7.92
N ILE A 49 10.56 -34.43 7.53
CA ILE A 49 10.23 -33.02 7.67
C ILE A 49 9.45 -32.61 6.41
N GLY A 50 8.12 -32.70 6.46
CA GLY A 50 7.22 -32.30 5.36
C GLY A 50 7.26 -33.18 4.11
N LEU A 51 8.33 -33.95 3.86
CA LEU A 51 8.42 -34.91 2.76
C LEU A 51 8.92 -36.26 3.30
N SER A 52 8.22 -37.34 2.93
CA SER A 52 8.61 -38.71 3.26
C SER A 52 9.59 -39.30 2.24
N ALA A 53 10.24 -40.40 2.58
CA ALA A 53 11.00 -41.20 1.61
C ALA A 53 10.12 -41.71 0.46
N ALA A 54 8.83 -41.97 0.71
CA ALA A 54 7.88 -42.40 -0.31
C ALA A 54 7.60 -41.29 -1.33
N ASP A 55 7.42 -40.05 -0.87
CA ASP A 55 7.19 -38.88 -1.73
C ASP A 55 8.37 -38.64 -2.66
N LEU A 56 9.59 -38.68 -2.10
CA LEU A 56 10.83 -38.51 -2.87
C LEU A 56 10.99 -39.60 -3.94
N ARG A 57 10.75 -40.87 -3.60
CA ARG A 57 10.81 -42.01 -4.54
C ARG A 57 9.73 -41.93 -5.62
N ASN A 58 8.50 -41.54 -5.25
CA ASN A 58 7.41 -41.35 -6.20
C ASN A 58 7.76 -40.21 -7.17
N THR A 59 8.13 -39.04 -6.65
CA THR A 59 8.55 -37.90 -7.47
C THR A 59 9.70 -38.24 -8.41
N GLN A 60 10.75 -38.91 -7.91
CA GLN A 60 11.84 -39.41 -8.75
C GLN A 60 11.31 -40.32 -9.88
N THR A 61 10.37 -41.21 -9.57
CA THR A 61 9.76 -42.12 -10.57
C THR A 61 8.93 -41.35 -11.60
N GLN A 62 8.04 -40.46 -11.16
CA GLN A 62 7.11 -39.74 -12.04
C GLN A 62 7.85 -38.75 -12.95
N VAL A 63 8.79 -37.97 -12.41
CA VAL A 63 9.59 -37.01 -13.20
C VAL A 63 10.39 -37.72 -14.27
N ARG A 64 11.08 -38.81 -13.92
CA ARG A 64 11.92 -39.56 -14.88
C ARG A 64 11.11 -40.29 -15.94
N ALA A 65 9.86 -40.61 -15.63
CA ALA A 65 8.89 -41.14 -16.59
C ALA A 65 8.19 -40.04 -17.43
N GLY A 66 8.49 -38.75 -17.20
CA GLY A 66 7.83 -37.63 -17.88
C GLY A 66 6.35 -37.53 -17.57
N ARG A 67 5.93 -37.91 -16.35
CA ARG A 67 4.52 -37.96 -15.96
C ARG A 67 4.07 -36.64 -15.34
N GLU A 68 2.97 -36.11 -15.87
CA GLU A 68 2.28 -34.95 -15.31
C GLU A 68 1.55 -35.30 -13.99
N PRO A 69 1.41 -34.35 -13.04
CA PRO A 69 1.93 -32.98 -13.09
C PRO A 69 3.42 -32.83 -12.71
N TRP A 70 4.05 -33.86 -12.13
CA TRP A 70 5.44 -33.77 -11.66
C TRP A 70 6.43 -33.28 -12.71
N ALA A 71 6.28 -33.73 -13.96
CA ALA A 71 7.17 -33.31 -15.05
C ALA A 71 7.18 -31.78 -15.26
N SER A 72 5.99 -31.15 -15.34
CA SER A 72 5.89 -29.70 -15.48
C SER A 72 6.42 -28.93 -14.28
N TYR A 73 6.12 -29.37 -13.05
CA TYR A 73 6.59 -28.71 -11.82
C TYR A 73 8.10 -28.85 -11.64
N PHE A 74 8.67 -30.03 -11.89
CA PHE A 74 10.12 -30.21 -11.89
C PHE A 74 10.82 -29.35 -12.95
N SER A 75 10.27 -29.29 -14.17
CA SER A 75 10.81 -28.46 -15.25
C SER A 75 10.82 -26.98 -14.86
N ALA A 76 9.74 -26.50 -14.23
CA ALA A 76 9.66 -25.12 -13.76
C ALA A 76 10.65 -24.84 -12.61
N MET A 77 10.81 -25.74 -11.63
CA MET A 77 11.85 -25.63 -10.61
C MET A 77 13.26 -25.61 -11.23
N ALA A 78 13.53 -26.50 -12.18
CA ALA A 78 14.81 -26.65 -12.86
C ALA A 78 15.18 -25.43 -13.73
N ALA A 79 14.20 -24.61 -14.14
CA ALA A 79 14.43 -23.37 -14.87
C ALA A 79 14.92 -22.21 -13.98
N THR A 80 14.91 -22.36 -12.66
CA THR A 80 15.36 -21.32 -11.72
C THR A 80 16.88 -21.29 -11.58
N THR A 81 17.44 -20.14 -11.18
CA THR A 81 18.88 -20.02 -10.90
C THR A 81 19.32 -20.89 -9.70
N PHE A 82 18.39 -21.25 -8.82
CA PHE A 82 18.62 -22.17 -7.70
C PHE A 82 18.91 -23.60 -8.14
N ALA A 83 18.47 -24.00 -9.34
CA ALA A 83 18.75 -25.32 -9.92
C ALA A 83 20.03 -25.36 -10.77
N SER A 84 20.80 -24.27 -10.82
CA SER A 84 22.06 -24.23 -11.56
C SER A 84 23.10 -25.20 -10.97
N ALA A 85 23.81 -25.95 -11.81
CA ALA A 85 24.96 -26.74 -11.38
C ALA A 85 26.12 -25.88 -10.82
N GLY A 86 26.14 -24.59 -11.16
CA GLY A 86 27.06 -23.58 -10.62
C GLY A 86 26.52 -22.81 -9.42
N TYR A 87 25.43 -23.26 -8.79
CA TYR A 87 24.87 -22.62 -7.60
C TYR A 87 25.89 -22.56 -6.46
N ARG A 88 25.91 -21.43 -5.76
CA ARG A 88 26.69 -21.22 -4.54
C ARG A 88 25.86 -20.37 -3.59
N ALA A 89 25.78 -20.79 -2.33
CA ALA A 89 25.11 -20.06 -1.28
C ALA A 89 25.57 -18.60 -1.23
N SER A 90 24.63 -17.67 -1.07
CA SER A 90 24.93 -16.26 -0.94
C SER A 90 25.77 -15.98 0.32
N ASN A 91 25.55 -16.71 1.43
CA ASN A 91 26.39 -16.60 2.62
C ASN A 91 27.72 -17.36 2.53
N SER A 92 28.08 -17.94 1.38
CA SER A 92 29.40 -18.54 1.18
C SER A 92 30.49 -17.45 1.08
N ARG A 93 31.62 -17.64 1.77
CA ARG A 93 32.74 -16.69 1.80
C ARG A 93 33.37 -16.47 0.44
N SER A 94 33.70 -17.55 -0.28
CA SER A 94 34.36 -17.46 -1.59
C SER A 94 34.21 -18.77 -2.38
N ALA A 95 34.69 -18.81 -3.63
CA ALA A 95 34.67 -20.06 -4.41
C ALA A 95 35.73 -21.06 -3.92
N ALA A 96 36.78 -20.57 -3.27
CA ALA A 96 37.84 -21.38 -2.67
C ALA A 96 37.47 -21.90 -1.27
N GLU A 97 36.57 -21.19 -0.58
CA GLU A 97 36.02 -21.56 0.73
C GLU A 97 34.49 -21.61 0.64
N PRO A 98 33.93 -22.54 -0.16
CA PRO A 98 32.52 -22.54 -0.50
C PRO A 98 31.60 -22.91 0.68
N ASP A 99 32.14 -23.53 1.71
CA ASP A 99 31.46 -24.04 2.91
C ASP A 99 31.76 -23.24 4.18
N VAL A 100 32.39 -22.07 4.04
CA VAL A 100 32.67 -21.18 5.17
C VAL A 100 31.78 -19.94 5.08
N PRO A 101 31.12 -19.51 6.18
CA PRO A 101 30.25 -18.34 6.13
C PRO A 101 31.03 -17.05 5.85
N LEU A 102 30.44 -16.21 5.00
CA LEU A 102 30.84 -14.83 4.76
C LEU A 102 30.54 -13.97 5.97
N ASP A 103 29.31 -14.06 6.48
CA ASP A 103 28.89 -13.45 7.75
C ASP A 103 28.45 -14.56 8.71
N PRO A 104 29.24 -14.83 9.77
CA PRO A 104 28.93 -15.88 10.74
C PRO A 104 27.99 -15.39 11.85
N THR A 105 27.29 -14.26 11.69
CA THR A 105 26.39 -13.68 12.71
C THR A 105 24.95 -13.64 12.25
N PHE A 106 24.00 -13.67 13.20
CA PHE A 106 22.58 -13.52 12.92
C PHE A 106 21.96 -12.42 13.79
N THR A 107 22.21 -11.15 13.41
CA THR A 107 21.87 -9.99 14.26
C THR A 107 21.13 -8.86 13.54
N ALA A 108 20.89 -8.96 12.24
CA ALA A 108 20.31 -7.88 11.43
C ALA A 108 19.56 -8.42 10.20
N VAL A 109 18.66 -7.61 9.64
CA VAL A 109 17.81 -7.96 8.48
C VAL A 109 18.60 -8.43 7.25
N GLY A 110 19.86 -7.99 7.07
CA GLY A 110 20.68 -8.37 5.92
C GLY A 110 20.98 -9.88 5.83
N ILE A 111 21.20 -10.56 6.96
CA ILE A 111 21.48 -12.01 6.97
C ILE A 111 20.21 -12.84 6.74
N ARG A 112 19.04 -12.35 7.17
CA ARG A 112 17.73 -12.94 6.87
C ARG A 112 17.54 -13.10 5.35
N ASN A 113 17.87 -12.08 4.55
CA ASN A 113 17.73 -12.18 3.09
C ASN A 113 18.64 -13.25 2.47
N ARG A 114 19.80 -13.51 3.07
CA ARG A 114 20.71 -14.59 2.65
C ARG A 114 20.12 -15.94 3.04
N GLU A 115 19.61 -16.06 4.26
CA GLU A 115 18.94 -17.26 4.77
C GLU A 115 17.80 -17.71 3.84
N THR A 116 16.87 -16.82 3.51
CA THR A 116 15.71 -17.13 2.66
C THR A 116 16.10 -17.62 1.25
N ASN A 117 17.15 -17.04 0.66
CA ASN A 117 17.62 -17.49 -0.66
C ASN A 117 18.39 -18.81 -0.57
N ASP A 118 19.24 -18.93 0.45
CA ASP A 118 20.12 -20.08 0.60
C ASP A 118 19.35 -21.34 1.03
N SER A 119 18.27 -21.20 1.79
CA SER A 119 17.39 -22.31 2.20
C SER A 119 16.68 -22.93 1.01
N LEU A 120 16.07 -22.10 0.16
CA LEU A 120 15.43 -22.56 -1.07
C LEU A 120 16.47 -23.16 -2.03
N GLY A 121 17.64 -22.54 -2.14
CA GLY A 121 18.73 -23.08 -2.95
C GLY A 121 19.23 -24.44 -2.45
N ALA A 122 19.42 -24.63 -1.15
CA ALA A 122 19.80 -25.92 -0.57
C ALA A 122 18.76 -27.00 -0.88
N LEU A 123 17.48 -26.71 -0.67
CA LEU A 123 16.39 -27.64 -0.98
C LEU A 123 16.31 -27.96 -2.48
N THR A 124 16.44 -26.94 -3.34
CA THR A 124 16.45 -27.12 -4.80
C THR A 124 17.57 -28.05 -5.22
N GLN A 125 18.79 -27.84 -4.73
CA GLN A 125 19.94 -28.67 -5.05
C GLN A 125 19.77 -30.11 -4.52
N ALA A 126 19.19 -30.29 -3.33
CA ALA A 126 18.88 -31.63 -2.80
C ALA A 126 17.81 -32.38 -3.64
N LEU A 127 16.79 -31.68 -4.12
CA LEU A 127 15.76 -32.25 -5.01
C LEU A 127 16.32 -32.55 -6.41
N MET A 128 17.16 -31.66 -6.97
CA MET A 128 17.88 -31.90 -8.23
C MET A 128 18.77 -33.13 -8.12
N TRP A 129 19.52 -33.28 -7.03
CA TRP A 129 20.30 -34.48 -6.73
C TRP A 129 19.42 -35.74 -6.75
N THR A 130 18.32 -35.72 -5.99
CA THR A 130 17.41 -36.87 -5.85
C THR A 130 16.85 -37.33 -7.20
N VAL A 131 16.46 -36.40 -8.07
CA VAL A 131 15.84 -36.73 -9.37
C VAL A 131 16.88 -37.09 -10.44
N THR A 132 17.97 -36.33 -10.53
CA THR A 132 18.93 -36.44 -11.64
C THR A 132 20.03 -37.48 -11.38
N GLY A 133 20.43 -37.65 -10.12
CA GLY A 133 21.61 -38.42 -9.72
C GLY A 133 22.94 -37.78 -10.09
N ASP A 134 22.97 -36.48 -10.44
CA ASP A 134 24.22 -35.76 -10.70
C ASP A 134 24.80 -35.19 -9.39
N GLU A 135 25.95 -35.73 -8.98
CA GLU A 135 26.64 -35.44 -7.71
C GLU A 135 26.99 -33.96 -7.54
N VAL A 136 27.03 -33.17 -8.63
CA VAL A 136 27.23 -31.71 -8.56
C VAL A 136 26.18 -31.03 -7.68
N TYR A 137 24.94 -31.51 -7.74
CA TYR A 137 23.83 -30.96 -6.96
C TYR A 137 23.94 -31.37 -5.49
N ARG A 138 24.38 -32.61 -5.20
CA ARG A 138 24.68 -33.04 -3.83
C ARG A 138 25.77 -32.18 -3.21
N ARG A 139 26.87 -31.97 -3.94
CA ARG A 139 27.98 -31.09 -3.52
C ARG A 139 27.47 -29.71 -3.14
N ASN A 140 26.67 -29.08 -4.00
CA ASN A 140 26.16 -27.73 -3.77
C ASN A 140 25.25 -27.66 -2.53
N ALA A 141 24.40 -28.66 -2.32
CA ALA A 141 23.57 -28.77 -1.12
C ALA A 141 24.45 -28.91 0.14
N VAL A 142 25.42 -29.83 0.14
CA VAL A 142 26.37 -30.04 1.26
C VAL A 142 27.17 -28.77 1.58
N GLN A 143 27.71 -28.08 0.57
CA GLN A 143 28.45 -26.82 0.77
C GLN A 143 27.58 -25.74 1.40
N THR A 144 26.33 -25.64 0.95
CA THR A 144 25.37 -24.67 1.49
C THR A 144 25.03 -25.00 2.95
N LEU A 145 24.70 -26.27 3.24
CA LEU A 145 24.41 -26.71 4.60
C LEU A 145 25.60 -26.51 5.55
N ARG A 146 26.83 -26.81 5.11
CA ARG A 146 28.05 -26.56 5.89
C ARG A 146 28.33 -25.08 6.13
N THR A 147 28.04 -24.23 5.15
CA THR A 147 28.14 -22.76 5.31
C THR A 147 27.30 -22.28 6.50
N TRP A 148 26.05 -22.73 6.58
CA TRP A 148 25.14 -22.36 7.66
C TRP A 148 25.44 -23.11 8.97
N ALA A 149 25.90 -24.36 8.91
CA ALA A 149 26.44 -25.07 10.07
C ALA A 149 27.73 -24.42 10.62
N GLY A 150 28.38 -23.56 9.85
CA GLY A 150 29.56 -22.77 10.24
C GLY A 150 29.25 -21.46 10.99
N MET A 151 27.98 -21.12 11.21
CA MET A 151 27.56 -19.93 11.96
C MET A 151 28.12 -19.91 13.38
N ASN A 152 28.23 -18.72 13.99
CA ASN A 152 28.71 -18.60 15.36
C ASN A 152 27.51 -18.63 16.34
N PRO A 153 27.33 -19.72 17.14
CA PRO A 153 26.18 -19.85 18.05
C PRO A 153 26.10 -18.76 19.12
N ALA A 154 27.19 -18.05 19.41
CA ALA A 154 27.21 -16.95 20.38
C ALA A 154 26.85 -15.58 19.79
N ARG A 155 26.57 -15.48 18.48
CA ARG A 155 26.32 -14.19 17.79
C ARG A 155 24.95 -14.12 17.12
N TYR A 156 23.93 -14.47 17.89
CA TYR A 156 22.52 -14.32 17.55
C TYR A 156 21.92 -13.19 18.38
N ALA A 157 21.17 -12.29 17.73
CA ALA A 157 20.44 -11.24 18.44
C ALA A 157 19.12 -10.96 17.73
N TYR A 158 18.05 -10.83 18.51
CA TYR A 158 16.73 -10.51 17.97
C TYR A 158 16.75 -9.17 17.25
N PHE A 159 16.22 -9.14 16.02
CA PHE A 159 16.00 -7.94 15.22
C PHE A 159 14.52 -7.84 14.86
N ALA A 160 14.09 -6.67 14.38
CA ALA A 160 12.70 -6.44 14.00
C ALA A 160 12.18 -7.56 13.09
N ASP A 161 11.04 -8.15 13.47
CA ASP A 161 10.34 -9.20 12.73
C ASP A 161 11.13 -10.50 12.49
N ALA A 162 12.19 -10.78 13.28
CA ALA A 162 13.00 -11.99 13.10
C ALA A 162 12.16 -13.30 13.15
N HIS A 163 11.15 -13.35 14.01
CA HIS A 163 10.33 -14.54 14.24
C HIS A 163 9.45 -14.96 13.05
N ILE A 164 9.02 -14.03 12.20
CA ILE A 164 8.20 -14.33 11.02
C ILE A 164 9.02 -14.70 9.78
N HIS A 165 10.34 -14.55 9.83
CA HIS A 165 11.18 -14.68 8.64
C HIS A 165 12.29 -15.73 8.75
N THR A 166 12.51 -16.31 9.92
CA THR A 166 13.63 -17.25 10.15
C THR A 166 13.17 -18.71 10.31
N GLY A 167 11.89 -18.94 10.65
CA GLY A 167 11.38 -20.30 10.86
C GLY A 167 11.14 -21.11 9.58
N HIS A 168 10.57 -20.48 8.55
CA HIS A 168 10.30 -21.15 7.27
C HIS A 168 11.60 -21.50 6.51
N PRO A 169 12.59 -20.58 6.37
CA PRO A 169 13.90 -20.93 5.82
C PRO A 169 14.63 -22.02 6.60
N LEU A 170 14.58 -22.00 7.95
CA LEU A 170 15.17 -23.06 8.77
C LEU A 170 14.56 -24.42 8.45
N TYR A 171 13.23 -24.51 8.36
CA TYR A 171 12.53 -25.74 7.97
C TYR A 171 13.05 -26.27 6.63
N GLN A 172 13.18 -25.42 5.60
CA GLN A 172 13.70 -25.84 4.28
C GLN A 172 15.16 -26.32 4.32
N PHE A 173 16.02 -25.71 5.13
CA PHE A 173 17.39 -26.21 5.34
C PHE A 173 17.37 -27.62 5.93
N LEU A 174 16.52 -27.86 6.93
CA LEU A 174 16.43 -29.16 7.59
C LEU A 174 15.82 -30.22 6.65
N MET A 175 14.89 -29.85 5.77
CA MET A 175 14.43 -30.73 4.69
C MET A 175 15.57 -31.13 3.74
N ALA A 176 16.39 -30.16 3.32
CA ALA A 176 17.53 -30.42 2.46
C ALA A 176 18.53 -31.36 3.16
N ALA A 177 18.79 -31.13 4.45
CA ALA A 177 19.67 -31.98 5.25
C ALA A 177 19.12 -33.40 5.41
N GLU A 178 17.81 -33.57 5.65
CA GLU A 178 17.13 -34.87 5.67
C GLU A 178 17.31 -35.64 4.36
N ILE A 179 17.12 -34.99 3.20
CA ILE A 179 17.31 -35.61 1.88
C ILE A 179 18.77 -36.06 1.69
N ILE A 180 19.73 -35.23 2.09
CA ILE A 180 21.16 -35.54 1.97
C ILE A 180 21.55 -36.69 2.92
N ARG A 181 20.98 -36.73 4.13
CA ARG A 181 21.16 -37.80 5.12
C ARG A 181 20.54 -39.12 4.67
N ALA A 182 19.40 -39.06 3.97
CA ALA A 182 18.66 -40.22 3.45
C ALA A 182 19.28 -40.84 2.18
N THR A 183 20.29 -40.20 1.59
CA THR A 183 20.88 -40.62 0.31
C THR A 183 22.40 -40.75 0.43
N ALA A 184 22.97 -41.76 -0.24
CA ALA A 184 24.43 -41.95 -0.29
C ALA A 184 25.05 -41.21 -1.49
N PRO A 185 26.31 -40.73 -1.41
CA PRO A 185 27.07 -40.30 -2.58
C PRO A 185 27.13 -41.39 -3.66
N LEU A 186 27.42 -41.02 -4.91
CA LEU A 186 27.65 -41.98 -5.98
C LEU A 186 28.76 -42.97 -5.61
N ASP A 187 28.48 -44.26 -5.82
CA ASP A 187 29.46 -45.34 -5.75
C ASP A 187 30.25 -45.39 -7.07
N ASP A 188 31.14 -44.40 -7.26
CA ASP A 188 31.97 -44.24 -8.44
C ASP A 188 33.48 -44.51 -8.15
N GLY A 189 34.40 -44.05 -9.01
CA GLY A 189 35.84 -44.23 -8.78
C GLY A 189 36.41 -43.39 -7.62
N THR A 190 35.61 -42.49 -7.06
CA THR A 190 35.94 -41.55 -5.98
C THR A 190 34.80 -41.38 -4.97
N PRO A 191 34.23 -42.47 -4.39
CA PRO A 191 33.02 -42.38 -3.58
C PRO A 191 33.17 -41.41 -2.42
N GLY A 192 32.16 -40.56 -2.22
CA GLY A 192 32.19 -39.54 -1.18
C GLY A 192 33.01 -38.30 -1.51
N THR A 193 33.57 -38.18 -2.72
CA THR A 193 34.20 -36.93 -3.16
C THR A 193 33.76 -36.51 -4.57
N TYR A 194 33.66 -35.20 -4.79
CA TYR A 194 33.41 -34.61 -6.11
C TYR A 194 34.47 -33.57 -6.43
N HIS A 195 35.30 -33.83 -7.44
CA HIS A 195 36.49 -33.01 -7.77
C HIS A 195 37.36 -32.66 -6.55
N GLY A 196 37.54 -33.64 -5.65
CA GLY A 196 38.36 -33.48 -4.43
C GLY A 196 37.65 -32.77 -3.26
N TYR A 197 36.39 -32.35 -3.41
CA TYR A 197 35.57 -31.87 -2.30
C TYR A 197 34.84 -33.03 -1.64
N ASP A 198 34.82 -33.10 -0.31
CA ASP A 198 34.07 -34.10 0.46
C ASP A 198 32.57 -33.82 0.40
N VAL A 199 31.81 -34.75 -0.19
CA VAL A 199 30.35 -34.67 -0.34
C VAL A 199 29.59 -35.60 0.63
N VAL A 200 30.30 -36.22 1.57
CA VAL A 200 29.69 -36.99 2.66
C VAL A 200 29.11 -36.03 3.68
N TRP A 201 27.84 -36.24 4.05
CA TRP A 201 27.24 -35.55 5.19
C TRP A 201 27.42 -36.42 6.44
N SER A 202 28.24 -35.94 7.37
CA SER A 202 28.68 -36.72 8.53
C SER A 202 27.85 -36.41 9.79
N ALA A 203 27.95 -37.27 10.81
CA ALA A 203 27.37 -36.99 12.13
C ALA A 203 27.95 -35.70 12.78
N THR A 204 29.17 -35.29 12.42
CA THR A 204 29.73 -34.01 12.86
C THR A 204 29.06 -32.83 12.15
N ASP A 205 28.69 -32.98 10.88
CA ASP A 205 27.93 -31.97 10.15
C ASP A 205 26.52 -31.81 10.76
N ASP A 206 25.84 -32.93 11.10
CA ASP A 206 24.57 -32.91 11.84
C ASP A 206 24.67 -32.14 13.16
N GLN A 207 25.66 -32.49 13.98
CA GLN A 207 25.88 -31.85 15.27
C GLN A 207 26.12 -30.34 15.11
N ARG A 208 26.91 -29.93 14.10
CA ARG A 208 27.18 -28.51 13.82
C ARG A 208 25.94 -27.78 13.33
N LEU A 209 25.17 -28.37 12.41
CA LEU A 209 23.93 -27.77 11.91
C LEU A 209 22.94 -27.51 13.06
N LEU A 210 22.80 -28.47 13.98
CA LEU A 210 21.97 -28.30 15.17
C LEU A 210 22.53 -27.27 16.16
N THR A 211 23.80 -27.40 16.53
CA THR A 211 24.41 -26.61 17.62
C THR A 211 24.68 -25.17 17.22
N ASN A 212 25.11 -24.94 15.98
CA ASN A 212 25.56 -23.64 15.52
C ASN A 212 24.46 -22.83 14.81
N PHE A 213 23.42 -23.50 14.30
CA PHE A 213 22.39 -22.87 13.48
C PHE A 213 20.97 -23.12 13.97
N ALA A 214 20.46 -24.35 13.89
CA ALA A 214 19.04 -24.63 14.13
C ALA A 214 18.59 -24.29 15.57
N ASN A 215 19.29 -24.78 16.60
CA ASN A 215 18.94 -24.49 17.99
C ASN A 215 19.11 -23.00 18.33
N PRO A 216 20.19 -22.30 17.93
CA PRO A 216 20.29 -20.84 18.10
C PRO A 216 19.16 -20.05 17.44
N VAL A 217 18.72 -20.41 16.23
CA VAL A 217 17.57 -19.79 15.55
C VAL A 217 16.29 -20.01 16.36
N VAL A 218 16.00 -21.25 16.76
CA VAL A 218 14.81 -21.57 17.57
C VAL A 218 14.81 -20.79 18.89
N ASN A 219 15.92 -20.85 19.64
CA ASN A 219 16.02 -20.24 20.96
C ASN A 219 15.99 -18.72 20.93
N THR A 220 16.53 -18.09 19.90
CA THR A 220 16.60 -16.62 19.81
C THR A 220 15.34 -16.03 19.19
N PHE A 221 14.78 -16.67 18.16
CA PHE A 221 13.73 -16.05 17.33
C PHE A 221 12.37 -16.74 17.46
N LEU A 222 12.32 -18.07 17.61
CA LEU A 222 11.09 -18.85 17.37
C LEU A 222 10.42 -19.40 18.63
N PHE A 223 11.05 -19.30 19.81
CA PHE A 223 10.50 -19.81 21.07
C PHE A 223 9.52 -18.81 21.71
N ALA A 224 8.33 -18.65 21.14
CA ALA A 224 7.27 -17.82 21.72
C ALA A 224 5.88 -18.30 21.27
N GLY A 225 5.02 -18.67 22.22
CA GLY A 225 3.64 -19.10 21.96
C GLY A 225 2.61 -17.97 21.94
N ASN A 226 3.05 -16.72 22.10
CA ASN A 226 2.19 -15.53 22.18
C ASN A 226 2.50 -14.51 21.07
N ARG A 227 2.93 -14.99 19.90
CA ARG A 227 3.12 -14.14 18.72
C ARG A 227 1.77 -13.86 18.08
N TRP A 228 1.65 -12.65 17.52
CA TRP A 228 0.39 -12.15 17.00
C TRP A 228 -0.15 -13.01 15.85
N MET A 229 -1.25 -13.71 16.09
CA MET A 229 -2.03 -14.47 15.10
C MET A 229 -1.14 -15.31 14.17
N ASN A 230 -1.22 -15.14 12.85
CA ASN A 230 -0.45 -15.95 11.90
C ASN A 230 1.08 -15.83 12.05
N GLN A 231 1.60 -14.81 12.74
CA GLN A 231 3.03 -14.64 13.04
C GLN A 231 3.57 -15.79 13.92
N HIS A 232 2.70 -16.37 14.74
CA HIS A 232 2.96 -17.58 15.53
C HIS A 232 3.37 -18.77 14.65
N ASN A 233 2.69 -18.95 13.52
CA ASN A 233 2.83 -20.14 12.69
C ASN A 233 4.23 -20.25 12.06
N PHE A 234 4.85 -19.12 11.73
CA PHE A 234 6.22 -19.09 11.22
C PHE A 234 7.23 -19.67 12.20
N GLY A 235 7.06 -19.38 13.50
CA GLY A 235 7.89 -19.96 14.56
C GLY A 235 7.77 -21.48 14.63
N LEU A 236 6.57 -22.01 14.38
CA LEU A 236 6.30 -23.43 14.45
C LEU A 236 6.99 -24.25 13.35
N PHE A 237 7.16 -23.70 12.14
CA PHE A 237 7.89 -24.39 11.07
C PHE A 237 9.30 -24.77 11.51
N GLY A 238 10.08 -23.77 11.93
CA GLY A 238 11.46 -23.99 12.37
C GLY A 238 11.55 -24.83 13.65
N ARG A 239 10.63 -24.61 14.60
CA ARG A 239 10.59 -25.38 15.86
C ARG A 239 10.31 -26.86 15.63
N ILE A 240 9.22 -27.18 14.94
CA ILE A 240 8.78 -28.56 14.72
C ILE A 240 9.80 -29.29 13.84
N ALA A 241 10.30 -28.64 12.78
CA ALA A 241 11.34 -29.21 11.93
C ALA A 241 12.63 -29.50 12.72
N THR A 242 13.07 -28.59 13.59
CA THR A 242 14.25 -28.79 14.44
C THR A 242 14.02 -29.95 15.42
N ALA A 243 12.82 -30.05 16.01
CA ALA A 243 12.50 -31.11 16.94
C ALA A 243 12.50 -32.50 16.27
N ILE A 244 11.97 -32.61 15.05
CA ILE A 244 12.08 -33.85 14.26
C ILE A 244 13.55 -34.14 13.97
N TYR A 245 14.29 -33.19 13.40
CA TYR A 245 15.70 -33.39 13.03
C TYR A 245 16.60 -33.80 14.20
N ALA A 246 16.33 -33.26 15.39
CA ALA A 246 17.08 -33.48 16.62
C ALA A 246 16.56 -34.66 17.47
N ASP A 247 15.53 -35.37 17.02
CA ASP A 247 14.85 -36.42 17.79
C ASP A 247 14.30 -35.95 19.16
N ASP A 248 13.85 -34.69 19.26
CA ASP A 248 13.31 -34.07 20.48
C ASP A 248 11.78 -34.22 20.59
N GLN A 249 11.34 -35.29 21.27
CA GLN A 249 9.92 -35.56 21.52
C GLN A 249 9.21 -34.43 22.30
N ALA A 250 9.88 -33.77 23.24
CA ALA A 250 9.26 -32.75 24.09
C ALA A 250 9.06 -31.44 23.33
N GLY A 251 10.09 -31.01 22.58
CA GLY A 251 10.01 -29.87 21.67
C GLY A 251 8.93 -30.06 20.62
N TYR A 252 8.82 -31.28 20.06
CA TYR A 252 7.80 -31.66 19.09
C TYR A 252 6.39 -31.60 19.69
N ALA A 253 6.15 -32.26 20.83
CA ALA A 253 4.84 -32.26 21.49
C ALA A 253 4.37 -30.84 21.84
N THR A 254 5.30 -29.97 22.25
CA THR A 254 5.00 -28.54 22.48
C THR A 254 4.58 -27.83 21.19
N GLY A 255 5.30 -28.07 20.09
CA GLY A 255 4.96 -27.48 18.79
C GLY A 255 3.59 -27.93 18.26
N VAL A 256 3.23 -29.21 18.47
CA VAL A 256 1.92 -29.77 18.11
C VAL A 256 0.79 -29.13 18.92
N GLU A 257 0.98 -28.98 20.24
CA GLU A 257 -0.03 -28.32 21.09
C GLU A 257 -0.17 -26.83 20.74
N TRP A 258 0.94 -26.13 20.48
CA TRP A 258 0.92 -24.74 20.04
C TRP A 258 0.29 -24.54 18.65
N LEU A 259 0.37 -25.53 17.75
CA LEU A 259 -0.28 -25.47 16.45
C LEU A 259 -1.81 -25.61 16.57
N THR A 260 -2.27 -26.48 17.47
CA THR A 260 -3.67 -26.93 17.49
C THR A 260 -4.54 -26.08 18.42
N VAL A 261 -4.15 -25.93 19.69
CA VAL A 261 -4.95 -25.25 20.74
C VAL A 261 -4.19 -24.10 21.38
N ASN A 262 -2.91 -24.30 21.71
CA ASN A 262 -2.09 -23.34 22.46
C ASN A 262 -2.79 -22.85 23.74
N SER A 263 -3.19 -23.79 24.58
CA SER A 263 -4.01 -23.58 25.78
C SER A 263 -3.36 -22.68 26.84
N GLY A 264 -2.05 -22.44 26.75
CA GLY A 264 -1.31 -21.53 27.61
C GLY A 264 -1.50 -20.03 27.29
N TYR A 265 -2.19 -19.69 26.19
CA TYR A 265 -2.42 -18.31 25.77
C TYR A 265 -3.86 -18.11 25.29
N ASP A 266 -4.66 -17.31 25.98
CA ASP A 266 -6.09 -17.09 25.69
C ASP A 266 -6.38 -15.77 24.94
N GLY A 267 -5.34 -15.08 24.47
CA GLY A 267 -5.47 -13.85 23.69
C GLY A 267 -6.23 -14.06 22.38
N TYR A 268 -6.96 -13.03 21.94
CA TYR A 268 -7.64 -13.02 20.63
C TYR A 268 -6.66 -13.27 19.48
N ASP A 269 -5.41 -12.85 19.66
CA ASP A 269 -4.28 -13.01 18.77
C ASP A 269 -3.55 -14.36 18.94
N ASN A 270 -4.12 -15.35 19.63
CA ASN A 270 -3.55 -16.70 19.64
C ASN A 270 -3.57 -17.31 18.23
N GLY A 271 -2.41 -17.66 17.70
CA GLY A 271 -2.23 -18.15 16.32
C GLY A 271 -2.56 -19.63 16.06
N ALA A 272 -3.00 -20.40 17.06
CA ALA A 272 -3.34 -21.82 16.87
C ALA A 272 -4.60 -22.04 16.00
N ILE A 273 -4.79 -23.25 15.46
CA ILE A 273 -5.92 -23.60 14.58
C ILE A 273 -7.27 -23.36 15.28
N ALA A 274 -7.44 -23.83 16.51
CA ALA A 274 -8.70 -23.72 17.24
C ALA A 274 -9.16 -22.25 17.45
N PRO A 275 -8.31 -21.33 17.95
CA PRO A 275 -8.69 -19.93 18.07
C PRO A 275 -8.71 -19.18 16.74
N GLN A 276 -7.84 -19.48 15.76
CA GLN A 276 -7.83 -18.74 14.48
C GLN A 276 -8.97 -19.12 13.55
N ILE A 277 -9.50 -20.34 13.67
CA ILE A 277 -10.64 -20.80 12.88
C ILE A 277 -11.74 -21.25 13.84
N PRO A 278 -12.41 -20.35 14.58
CA PRO A 278 -13.44 -20.70 15.53
C PRO A 278 -14.71 -21.20 14.83
N LEU A 279 -15.52 -21.96 15.60
CA LEU A 279 -16.90 -22.27 15.24
C LEU A 279 -17.74 -21.27 15.99
N ILE A 280 -18.42 -20.39 15.27
CA ILE A 280 -19.37 -19.45 15.82
C ILE A 280 -20.72 -20.16 15.83
N THR A 281 -21.23 -20.46 17.03
CA THR A 281 -22.50 -21.17 17.17
C THR A 281 -23.68 -20.24 16.96
N ALA A 282 -24.83 -20.78 16.59
CA ALA A 282 -26.07 -20.04 16.34
C ALA A 282 -26.55 -19.22 17.54
N ASP A 283 -26.18 -19.62 18.75
CA ASP A 283 -26.52 -18.98 20.02
C ASP A 283 -25.43 -18.04 20.55
N ASP A 284 -24.31 -17.89 19.85
CA ASP A 284 -23.28 -16.92 20.20
C ASP A 284 -23.87 -15.49 20.14
N PRO A 285 -23.74 -14.66 21.19
CA PRO A 285 -24.28 -13.30 21.20
C PRO A 285 -23.74 -12.40 20.09
N ALA A 286 -22.54 -12.68 19.56
CA ALA A 286 -21.93 -11.97 18.45
C ALA A 286 -22.41 -12.48 17.07
N ASN A 287 -23.21 -13.55 17.00
CA ASN A 287 -23.71 -14.14 15.77
C ASN A 287 -25.09 -13.56 15.37
N PRO A 288 -25.18 -12.70 14.34
CA PRO A 288 -26.45 -12.15 13.89
C PRO A 288 -27.20 -13.05 12.88
N TYR A 289 -26.66 -14.21 12.50
CA TYR A 289 -27.16 -15.05 11.41
C TYR A 289 -28.09 -16.18 11.86
N GLY A 290 -28.02 -16.60 13.13
CA GLY A 290 -28.89 -17.63 13.69
C GLY A 290 -28.62 -19.06 13.21
N TYR A 291 -27.43 -19.32 12.67
CA TYR A 291 -26.92 -20.66 12.33
C TYR A 291 -25.41 -20.73 12.60
N ASP A 292 -24.90 -21.95 12.76
CA ASP A 292 -23.48 -22.22 13.00
C ASP A 292 -22.64 -21.92 11.75
N PHE A 293 -21.50 -21.24 11.90
CA PHE A 293 -20.53 -21.07 10.82
C PHE A 293 -19.10 -21.02 11.34
N VAL A 294 -18.14 -21.23 10.45
CA VAL A 294 -16.72 -21.04 10.74
C VAL A 294 -16.23 -19.77 10.06
N GLN A 295 -15.29 -19.09 10.70
CA GLN A 295 -14.61 -17.92 10.14
C GLN A 295 -13.10 -18.05 10.36
N VAL A 296 -12.30 -17.31 9.60
CA VAL A 296 -10.86 -17.18 9.85
C VAL A 296 -10.62 -15.79 10.46
N ARG A 297 -10.18 -15.71 11.72
CA ARG A 297 -10.12 -14.43 12.47
C ARG A 297 -9.27 -13.36 11.80
N GLU A 298 -8.17 -13.76 11.15
CA GLU A 298 -7.29 -12.83 10.45
C GLU A 298 -7.95 -12.17 9.22
N MET A 299 -9.05 -12.72 8.68
CA MET A 299 -9.85 -12.06 7.64
C MET A 299 -10.46 -10.73 8.11
N GLY A 300 -10.57 -10.52 9.42
CA GLY A 300 -10.96 -9.24 10.00
C GLY A 300 -9.87 -8.17 9.93
N ARG A 301 -8.64 -8.53 9.56
CA ARG A 301 -7.51 -7.61 9.34
C ARG A 301 -7.27 -7.40 7.86
N ASP A 302 -6.95 -8.46 7.11
CA ASP A 302 -6.79 -8.44 5.65
C ASP A 302 -6.71 -9.87 5.08
N GLN A 303 -6.98 -10.01 3.78
CA GLN A 303 -7.02 -11.34 3.15
C GLN A 303 -5.63 -11.92 2.87
N ALA A 304 -4.57 -11.12 2.85
CA ALA A 304 -3.21 -11.61 2.66
C ALA A 304 -2.74 -12.47 3.85
N HIS A 305 -3.04 -11.99 5.06
CA HIS A 305 -2.71 -12.70 6.28
C HIS A 305 -3.68 -13.86 6.53
N GLY A 306 -4.96 -13.72 6.17
CA GLY A 306 -5.93 -14.81 6.16
C GLY A 306 -5.50 -15.98 5.25
N GLU A 307 -5.02 -15.70 4.03
CA GLU A 307 -4.43 -16.72 3.15
C GLU A 307 -3.24 -17.40 3.82
N CYS A 308 -2.34 -16.60 4.42
CA CYS A 308 -1.16 -17.10 5.11
C CYS A 308 -1.51 -18.04 6.30
N ASN A 309 -2.63 -17.83 7.01
CA ASN A 309 -3.09 -18.82 7.98
C ASN A 309 -3.37 -20.17 7.32
N ILE A 310 -4.18 -20.18 6.25
CA ILE A 310 -4.56 -21.41 5.55
C ILE A 310 -3.32 -22.12 5.01
N ASP A 311 -2.41 -21.39 4.35
CA ASP A 311 -1.17 -21.93 3.80
C ASP A 311 -0.28 -22.53 4.88
N ASN A 312 -0.04 -21.78 5.96
CA ASN A 312 0.86 -22.22 7.04
C ASN A 312 0.28 -23.42 7.79
N PHE A 313 -1.03 -23.42 8.08
CA PHE A 313 -1.68 -24.57 8.69
C PHE A 313 -1.63 -25.80 7.78
N THR A 314 -1.76 -25.62 6.47
CA THR A 314 -1.65 -26.71 5.50
C THR A 314 -0.24 -27.32 5.49
N GLY A 315 0.80 -26.48 5.43
CA GLY A 315 2.20 -26.96 5.45
C GLY A 315 2.60 -27.61 6.77
N LEU A 316 2.22 -27.00 7.91
CA LEU A 316 2.46 -27.57 9.24
C LEU A 316 1.68 -28.87 9.44
N ALA A 317 0.46 -28.96 8.90
CA ALA A 317 -0.33 -30.19 8.91
C ALA A 317 0.38 -31.32 8.14
N ARG A 318 0.95 -31.04 6.96
CA ARG A 318 1.75 -32.02 6.21
C ARG A 318 2.97 -32.51 7.00
N ILE A 319 3.69 -31.63 7.70
CA ILE A 319 4.83 -32.05 8.55
C ILE A 319 4.40 -33.06 9.60
N LEU A 320 3.24 -32.84 10.25
CA LEU A 320 2.70 -33.77 11.26
C LEU A 320 2.18 -35.07 10.64
N ASP A 321 1.52 -34.99 9.48
CA ASP A 321 0.92 -36.16 8.82
C ASP A 321 2.00 -37.11 8.28
N VAL A 322 3.12 -36.58 7.76
CA VAL A 322 4.31 -37.38 7.37
C VAL A 322 4.90 -38.14 8.56
N GLN A 323 4.84 -37.59 9.77
CA GLN A 323 5.23 -38.30 11.01
C GLN A 323 4.17 -39.29 11.51
N GLY A 324 3.00 -39.35 10.88
CA GLY A 324 1.87 -40.17 11.35
C GLY A 324 1.25 -39.67 12.66
N THR A 325 1.46 -38.39 13.01
CA THR A 325 1.08 -37.84 14.30
C THR A 325 -0.43 -37.81 14.47
N ARG A 326 -0.89 -38.34 15.61
CA ARG A 326 -2.28 -38.30 16.05
C ARG A 326 -2.42 -37.35 17.24
N ILE A 327 -3.52 -36.63 17.28
CA ILE A 327 -3.78 -35.58 18.27
C ILE A 327 -5.07 -35.85 19.03
N ASP A 328 -5.09 -35.46 20.30
CA ASP A 328 -6.32 -35.44 21.08
C ASP A 328 -7.29 -34.40 20.48
N PRO A 329 -8.53 -34.78 20.15
CA PRO A 329 -9.47 -33.90 19.45
C PRO A 329 -9.96 -32.72 20.30
N ALA A 330 -9.73 -32.72 21.62
CA ALA A 330 -10.10 -31.63 22.52
C ALA A 330 -8.86 -30.85 23.02
N ALA A 331 -7.83 -31.57 23.48
CA ALA A 331 -6.65 -30.95 24.08
C ALA A 331 -5.62 -30.47 23.03
N GLY A 332 -5.65 -30.99 21.80
CA GLY A 332 -4.67 -30.65 20.76
C GLY A 332 -3.27 -31.24 20.97
N THR A 333 -3.06 -32.02 22.04
CA THR A 333 -1.78 -32.66 22.33
C THR A 333 -1.56 -33.92 21.51
N VAL A 334 -0.31 -34.32 21.27
CA VAL A 334 0.03 -35.65 20.70
C VAL A 334 -0.65 -36.75 21.54
N SER A 335 -1.31 -37.71 20.88
CA SER A 335 -2.11 -38.74 21.54
C SER A 335 -2.13 -40.04 20.76
N THR A 336 -2.11 -41.17 21.48
CA THR A 336 -2.33 -42.51 20.94
C THR A 336 -3.71 -43.07 21.33
N GLY A 337 -4.58 -42.23 21.89
CA GLY A 337 -5.94 -42.62 22.29
C GLY A 337 -6.78 -43.09 21.10
N ALA A 338 -7.79 -43.92 21.36
CA ALA A 338 -8.64 -44.51 20.32
C ALA A 338 -9.43 -43.46 19.51
N ASN A 339 -9.69 -42.29 20.08
CA ASN A 339 -10.34 -41.14 19.44
C ASN A 339 -9.35 -40.12 18.86
N ALA A 340 -8.05 -40.37 18.92
CA ALA A 340 -7.05 -39.44 18.39
C ALA A 340 -7.19 -39.33 16.87
N VAL A 341 -7.14 -38.10 16.36
CA VAL A 341 -7.36 -37.75 14.94
C VAL A 341 -6.07 -37.27 14.29
N SER A 342 -6.03 -37.13 12.96
CA SER A 342 -4.94 -36.36 12.34
C SER A 342 -5.19 -34.87 12.52
N VAL A 343 -4.17 -34.06 12.31
CA VAL A 343 -4.29 -32.60 12.29
C VAL A 343 -5.27 -32.09 11.23
N TYR A 344 -5.37 -32.74 10.06
CA TYR A 344 -6.38 -32.44 9.04
C TYR A 344 -7.81 -32.75 9.51
N ASP A 345 -8.02 -33.74 10.36
CA ASP A 345 -9.35 -34.07 10.90
C ASP A 345 -9.68 -33.33 12.20
N PHE A 346 -8.76 -32.52 12.72
CA PHE A 346 -8.91 -31.80 13.98
C PHE A 346 -10.18 -30.93 13.99
N LEU A 347 -10.89 -30.95 15.12
CA LEU A 347 -12.13 -30.19 15.33
C LEU A 347 -13.16 -30.35 14.18
N GLY A 348 -13.24 -31.56 13.61
CA GLY A 348 -14.15 -31.87 12.51
C GLY A 348 -13.70 -31.25 11.19
N ARG A 349 -12.42 -31.40 10.84
CA ARG A 349 -11.80 -30.82 9.63
C ARG A 349 -11.88 -29.29 9.60
N ARG A 350 -11.57 -28.65 10.74
CA ARG A 350 -11.69 -27.19 10.88
C ARG A 350 -10.89 -26.41 9.84
N LEU A 351 -9.71 -26.92 9.48
CA LEU A 351 -8.89 -26.32 8.42
C LEU A 351 -9.60 -26.30 7.06
N LEU A 352 -10.30 -27.39 6.68
CA LEU A 352 -11.06 -27.42 5.42
C LEU A 352 -12.22 -26.43 5.45
N ALA A 353 -12.97 -26.39 6.55
CA ALA A 353 -14.11 -25.51 6.70
C ALA A 353 -13.67 -24.02 6.67
N GLY A 354 -12.58 -23.67 7.36
CA GLY A 354 -12.00 -22.34 7.34
C GLY A 354 -11.48 -21.93 5.97
N ALA A 355 -10.78 -22.84 5.27
CA ALA A 355 -10.36 -22.61 3.90
C ALA A 355 -11.54 -22.38 2.95
N ASN A 356 -12.64 -23.13 3.11
CA ASN A 356 -13.84 -22.94 2.32
C ASN A 356 -14.50 -21.57 2.55
N ALA A 357 -14.57 -21.11 3.80
CA ALA A 357 -15.05 -19.76 4.11
C ALA A 357 -14.14 -18.68 3.50
N PHE A 358 -12.82 -18.80 3.69
CA PHE A 358 -11.83 -17.87 3.15
C PHE A 358 -11.90 -17.78 1.63
N PHE A 359 -11.83 -18.91 0.92
CA PHE A 359 -11.83 -18.90 -0.54
C PHE A 359 -13.19 -18.55 -1.14
N GLY A 360 -14.30 -18.79 -0.45
CA GLY A 360 -15.60 -18.25 -0.84
C GLY A 360 -15.57 -16.73 -0.89
N TYR A 361 -15.08 -16.09 0.17
CA TYR A 361 -14.92 -14.65 0.22
C TYR A 361 -13.98 -14.13 -0.88
N MET A 362 -12.82 -14.78 -1.06
CA MET A 362 -11.85 -14.41 -2.08
C MET A 362 -12.37 -14.54 -3.52
N LEU A 363 -13.24 -15.52 -3.78
CA LEU A 363 -13.88 -15.72 -5.08
C LEU A 363 -15.07 -14.78 -5.33
N GLY A 364 -15.47 -13.98 -4.35
CA GLY A 364 -16.51 -12.96 -4.47
C GLY A 364 -17.84 -13.30 -3.80
N ALA A 365 -17.93 -14.44 -3.09
CA ALA A 365 -19.12 -14.74 -2.30
C ALA A 365 -19.16 -13.90 -1.02
N ALA A 366 -20.36 -13.57 -0.55
CA ALA A 366 -20.56 -13.08 0.81
C ALA A 366 -20.30 -14.21 1.82
N VAL A 367 -19.78 -13.87 2.99
CA VAL A 367 -19.53 -14.81 4.09
C VAL A 367 -20.10 -14.27 5.40
N PRO A 368 -20.64 -15.14 6.28
CA PRO A 368 -21.04 -14.71 7.61
C PRO A 368 -19.82 -14.28 8.43
N TRP A 369 -19.99 -13.29 9.29
CA TRP A 369 -18.93 -12.75 10.14
C TRP A 369 -19.46 -12.35 11.52
N ALA A 370 -18.77 -12.76 12.58
CA ALA A 370 -19.00 -12.30 13.95
C ALA A 370 -17.74 -11.63 14.49
N ASP A 371 -17.87 -10.39 14.99
CA ASP A 371 -16.74 -9.70 15.62
C ASP A 371 -16.58 -10.13 17.08
N GLU A 372 -15.60 -11.00 17.33
CA GLU A 372 -15.29 -11.53 18.67
C GLU A 372 -14.35 -10.63 19.50
N ARG A 373 -13.93 -9.46 18.99
CA ARG A 373 -12.93 -8.59 19.65
C ARG A 373 -13.50 -7.71 20.76
N GLY A 374 -14.83 -7.67 20.90
CA GLY A 374 -15.55 -6.88 21.91
C GLY A 374 -16.01 -5.51 21.42
N ALA A 375 -16.64 -4.76 22.33
CA ALA A 375 -17.14 -3.41 22.06
C ALA A 375 -16.01 -2.47 21.60
N ASP A 376 -16.32 -1.56 20.67
CA ASP A 376 -15.43 -0.54 20.09
C ASP A 376 -14.46 -0.99 18.99
N TRP A 377 -14.40 -2.29 18.66
CA TRP A 377 -13.70 -2.77 17.45
C TRP A 377 -14.56 -2.61 16.19
N ASN A 378 -15.88 -2.85 16.30
CA ASN A 378 -16.91 -2.64 15.25
C ASN A 378 -16.41 -3.04 13.85
N GLY A 379 -15.75 -4.19 13.75
CA GLY A 379 -15.01 -4.57 12.56
C GLY A 379 -15.71 -5.66 11.79
N THR A 380 -15.82 -5.45 10.48
CA THR A 380 -16.30 -6.46 9.53
C THR A 380 -15.13 -7.23 8.91
N VAL A 381 -15.44 -8.18 8.03
CA VAL A 381 -14.47 -8.83 7.15
C VAL A 381 -13.79 -7.79 6.26
N ALA A 382 -12.46 -7.78 6.24
CA ALA A 382 -11.67 -6.78 5.55
C ALA A 382 -11.66 -7.02 4.02
N PRO A 383 -11.93 -6.00 3.19
CA PRO A 383 -11.85 -6.12 1.73
C PRO A 383 -10.39 -6.14 1.21
N ALA A 384 -9.42 -5.73 2.04
CA ALA A 384 -8.02 -5.63 1.62
C ALA A 384 -7.51 -6.96 1.06
N TYR A 385 -6.95 -6.89 -0.15
CA TYR A 385 -6.46 -8.03 -0.93
C TYR A 385 -7.54 -9.03 -1.41
N ARG A 386 -8.85 -8.75 -1.27
CA ARG A 386 -9.91 -9.63 -1.81
C ARG A 386 -9.72 -9.84 -3.32
N GLY A 387 -9.91 -11.09 -3.78
CA GLY A 387 -9.69 -11.50 -5.17
C GLY A 387 -8.23 -11.74 -5.55
N ARG A 388 -7.28 -11.51 -4.64
CA ARG A 388 -5.86 -11.76 -4.87
C ARG A 388 -5.55 -13.23 -4.69
N ILE A 389 -5.63 -13.98 -5.77
CA ILE A 389 -5.47 -15.43 -5.77
C ILE A 389 -4.29 -15.80 -6.66
N PHE A 390 -3.21 -16.31 -6.07
CA PHE A 390 -2.04 -16.79 -6.81
C PHE A 390 -1.58 -18.12 -6.25
N ASN A 391 -1.38 -19.10 -7.13
CA ASN A 391 -0.93 -20.43 -6.74
C ASN A 391 -1.70 -20.96 -5.51
N ALA A 392 -3.03 -20.85 -5.59
CA ALA A 392 -3.89 -21.22 -4.49
C ALA A 392 -3.67 -22.68 -4.10
N VAL A 393 -4.01 -23.00 -2.85
CA VAL A 393 -3.66 -24.25 -2.16
C VAL A 393 -4.27 -25.48 -2.84
N ASP A 394 -3.62 -25.98 -3.89
CA ASP A 394 -3.93 -27.27 -4.52
C ASP A 394 -3.67 -28.44 -3.57
N GLU A 395 -2.67 -28.25 -2.69
CA GLU A 395 -2.29 -29.20 -1.65
C GLU A 395 -3.49 -29.60 -0.80
N LEU A 396 -4.27 -28.63 -0.32
CA LEU A 396 -5.39 -28.87 0.59
C LEU A 396 -6.51 -29.64 -0.10
N TYR A 397 -6.89 -29.24 -1.32
CA TYR A 397 -7.86 -29.97 -2.13
C TYR A 397 -7.40 -31.42 -2.35
N SER A 398 -6.15 -31.59 -2.76
CA SER A 398 -5.57 -32.89 -3.10
C SER A 398 -5.50 -33.82 -1.88
N VAL A 399 -5.04 -33.33 -0.73
CA VAL A 399 -4.97 -34.11 0.52
C VAL A 399 -6.38 -34.55 0.94
N TYR A 400 -7.34 -33.64 1.05
CA TYR A 400 -8.69 -34.02 1.50
C TYR A 400 -9.37 -34.95 0.51
N LYS A 401 -9.26 -34.70 -0.80
CA LYS A 401 -9.91 -35.52 -1.81
C LYS A 401 -9.29 -36.91 -1.94
N TYR A 402 -7.96 -36.98 -2.10
CA TYR A 402 -7.29 -38.22 -2.48
C TYR A 402 -6.76 -39.03 -1.30
N GLU A 403 -6.37 -38.38 -0.20
CA GLU A 403 -5.75 -39.05 0.94
C GLU A 403 -6.74 -39.21 2.10
N ARG A 404 -7.66 -38.26 2.28
CA ARG A 404 -8.70 -38.32 3.33
C ARG A 404 -10.06 -38.86 2.83
N GLY A 405 -10.24 -38.98 1.51
CA GLY A 405 -11.48 -39.49 0.91
C GLY A 405 -12.71 -38.60 1.12
N VAL A 406 -12.50 -37.28 1.25
CA VAL A 406 -13.57 -36.29 1.39
C VAL A 406 -14.20 -35.97 0.04
N ASP A 407 -15.53 -35.86 0.01
CA ASP A 407 -16.25 -35.29 -1.13
C ASP A 407 -16.13 -33.75 -1.07
N VAL A 408 -14.96 -33.24 -1.48
CA VAL A 408 -14.62 -31.81 -1.38
C VAL A 408 -15.59 -30.94 -2.17
N GLU A 409 -16.10 -31.44 -3.30
CA GLU A 409 -17.11 -30.74 -4.10
C GLU A 409 -18.39 -30.42 -3.31
N THR A 410 -18.79 -31.30 -2.39
CA THR A 410 -19.97 -31.11 -1.53
C THR A 410 -19.61 -30.42 -0.21
N GLU A 411 -18.55 -30.86 0.48
CA GLU A 411 -18.20 -30.37 1.82
C GLU A 411 -17.51 -28.99 1.79
N ALA A 412 -16.76 -28.68 0.73
CA ALA A 412 -15.99 -27.44 0.59
C ALA A 412 -15.99 -26.92 -0.86
N PRO A 413 -17.17 -26.52 -1.38
CA PRO A 413 -17.34 -26.17 -2.78
C PRO A 413 -16.45 -25.01 -3.24
N TRP A 414 -16.07 -24.08 -2.37
CA TRP A 414 -15.19 -22.96 -2.72
C TRP A 414 -13.72 -23.39 -2.83
N VAL A 415 -13.29 -24.40 -2.06
CA VAL A 415 -11.96 -25.02 -2.23
C VAL A 415 -11.91 -25.79 -3.56
N ALA A 416 -12.97 -26.53 -3.89
CA ALA A 416 -13.08 -27.21 -5.19
C ALA A 416 -13.12 -26.22 -6.36
N ALA A 417 -13.91 -25.14 -6.23
CA ALA A 417 -14.00 -24.05 -7.18
C ALA A 417 -12.64 -23.40 -7.43
N LEU A 418 -11.85 -23.19 -6.38
CA LEU A 418 -10.51 -22.66 -6.48
C LEU A 418 -9.56 -23.60 -7.22
N SER A 419 -9.50 -24.88 -6.83
CA SER A 419 -8.64 -25.90 -7.48
C SER A 419 -8.94 -26.02 -8.98
N ALA A 420 -10.23 -25.99 -9.37
CA ALA A 420 -10.64 -26.02 -10.77
C ALA A 420 -10.17 -24.80 -11.61
N ARG A 421 -9.81 -23.69 -10.97
CA ARG A 421 -9.46 -22.41 -11.62
C ARG A 421 -7.96 -22.12 -11.61
N GLN A 422 -7.17 -22.85 -10.84
CA GLN A 422 -5.73 -22.62 -10.68
C GLN A 422 -4.95 -22.79 -11.98
N ASP A 423 -3.85 -22.03 -12.08
CA ASP A 423 -2.83 -22.23 -13.11
C ASP A 423 -1.88 -23.36 -12.68
N GLY A 424 -1.09 -23.86 -13.63
CA GLY A 424 0.01 -24.77 -13.34
C GLY A 424 1.24 -24.05 -12.73
N PRO A 425 2.46 -24.60 -12.89
CA PRO A 425 3.66 -24.11 -12.22
C PRO A 425 4.12 -22.71 -12.67
N TYR A 426 3.51 -22.16 -13.72
CA TYR A 426 3.67 -20.77 -14.13
C TYR A 426 2.31 -20.09 -14.08
N TYR A 427 2.26 -18.89 -13.51
CA TYR A 427 1.04 -18.11 -13.37
C TYR A 427 1.31 -16.62 -13.55
N HIS A 428 0.26 -15.84 -13.76
CA HIS A 428 0.37 -14.39 -13.77
C HIS A 428 0.18 -13.81 -12.36
N TYR A 429 1.14 -12.98 -11.95
CA TYR A 429 1.01 -12.03 -10.84
C TYR A 429 0.96 -10.63 -11.44
N GLY A 430 -0.22 -10.04 -11.53
CA GLY A 430 -0.41 -8.89 -12.42
C GLY A 430 -0.15 -9.28 -13.86
N THR A 431 0.70 -8.52 -14.53
CA THR A 431 1.13 -8.80 -15.90
C THR A 431 2.48 -9.50 -15.98
N THR A 432 3.05 -9.87 -14.82
CA THR A 432 4.32 -10.60 -14.73
C THR A 432 4.09 -12.11 -14.65
N VAL A 433 4.72 -12.85 -15.56
CA VAL A 433 4.78 -14.31 -15.47
C VAL A 433 5.70 -14.69 -14.31
N THR A 434 5.12 -15.41 -13.36
CA THR A 434 5.78 -15.85 -12.12
C THR A 434 5.92 -17.37 -12.14
N ASN A 435 7.03 -17.84 -11.58
CA ASN A 435 7.32 -19.26 -11.35
C ASN A 435 6.87 -19.64 -9.94
N PHE A 436 6.21 -20.77 -9.76
CA PHE A 436 5.78 -21.27 -8.44
C PHE A 436 6.96 -21.50 -7.49
N TRP A 437 8.15 -21.83 -8.02
CA TRP A 437 9.36 -22.08 -7.23
C TRP A 437 10.16 -20.80 -7.04
N ALA A 438 9.85 -20.05 -5.98
CA ALA A 438 10.49 -18.78 -5.66
C ALA A 438 10.70 -18.60 -4.15
N PRO A 439 11.69 -17.78 -3.71
CA PRO A 439 11.89 -17.49 -2.30
C PRO A 439 10.68 -16.75 -1.71
N GLY A 440 10.26 -17.13 -0.51
CA GLY A 440 9.17 -16.49 0.18
C GLY A 440 8.51 -17.38 1.22
N ASP A 441 7.41 -16.90 1.77
CA ASP A 441 6.71 -17.44 2.93
C ASP A 441 5.63 -18.49 2.55
N LYS A 442 5.71 -19.05 1.34
CA LYS A 442 4.78 -20.09 0.82
C LYS A 442 5.44 -21.48 0.93
N ASN A 443 4.65 -22.54 0.74
CA ASN A 443 5.12 -23.94 0.82
C ASN A 443 5.26 -24.58 -0.58
N PRO A 444 6.15 -24.07 -1.47
CA PRO A 444 6.19 -24.52 -2.86
C PRO A 444 6.56 -26.00 -3.00
N GLU A 445 7.16 -26.63 -1.99
CA GLU A 445 7.59 -28.03 -1.99
C GLU A 445 6.46 -29.07 -1.98
N TYR A 446 5.20 -28.66 -1.85
CA TYR A 446 4.03 -29.55 -1.89
C TYR A 446 3.95 -30.41 -3.16
N TRP A 447 4.49 -29.94 -4.30
CA TRP A 447 4.47 -30.70 -5.57
C TRP A 447 5.21 -32.04 -5.48
N VAL A 448 6.17 -32.16 -4.56
CA VAL A 448 6.90 -33.41 -4.30
C VAL A 448 6.00 -34.43 -3.59
N ALA A 449 5.05 -33.95 -2.79
CA ALA A 449 4.08 -34.73 -2.03
C ALA A 449 2.73 -34.86 -2.75
N PHE A 450 2.67 -34.63 -4.07
CA PHE A 450 1.44 -34.85 -4.80
C PHE A 450 0.91 -36.28 -4.59
N PRO A 451 -0.40 -36.47 -4.36
CA PRO A 451 -0.96 -37.81 -4.22
C PRO A 451 -0.82 -38.59 -5.52
N SER A 452 -0.48 -39.88 -5.46
CA SER A 452 -0.34 -40.72 -6.66
C SER A 452 -1.58 -40.71 -7.59
N ALA A 453 -2.76 -40.42 -7.05
CA ALA A 453 -4.02 -40.28 -7.78
C ALA A 453 -4.07 -39.10 -8.77
N VAL A 454 -3.16 -38.12 -8.68
CA VAL A 454 -3.07 -37.02 -9.66
C VAL A 454 -2.22 -37.37 -10.89
N ALA A 455 -1.62 -38.56 -10.94
CA ALA A 455 -0.79 -38.98 -12.06
C ALA A 455 -1.52 -38.97 -13.40
N GLY A 456 -0.90 -38.34 -14.39
CA GLY A 456 -1.43 -38.14 -15.73
C GLY A 456 -2.30 -36.89 -15.88
N LYS A 457 -2.55 -36.12 -14.82
CA LYS A 457 -3.28 -34.85 -14.93
C LYS A 457 -2.34 -33.73 -15.36
N THR A 458 -2.54 -33.26 -16.57
CA THR A 458 -1.80 -32.10 -17.10
C THR A 458 -2.20 -30.84 -16.32
N PRO A 459 -1.23 -30.06 -15.78
CA PRO A 459 -1.54 -28.78 -15.16
C PRO A 459 -2.24 -27.84 -16.15
N THR A 460 -3.18 -27.05 -15.64
CA THR A 460 -3.84 -26.03 -16.46
C THR A 460 -2.81 -25.02 -16.97
N ALA A 461 -2.80 -24.77 -18.27
CA ALA A 461 -1.89 -23.78 -18.83
C ALA A 461 -2.24 -22.37 -18.34
N ARG A 462 -1.19 -21.57 -18.06
CA ARG A 462 -1.33 -20.13 -17.90
C ARG A 462 -1.93 -19.54 -19.20
N PRO A 463 -2.89 -18.60 -19.13
CA PRO A 463 -3.32 -17.83 -20.29
C PRO A 463 -2.12 -17.19 -21.01
N ALA A 464 -2.15 -17.12 -22.35
CA ALA A 464 -1.03 -16.61 -23.14
C ALA A 464 -0.75 -15.13 -22.84
N ASP A 465 -1.82 -14.33 -22.80
CA ASP A 465 -1.86 -12.91 -22.46
C ASP A 465 -2.37 -12.69 -21.03
N THR A 466 -2.70 -11.45 -20.69
CA THR A 466 -3.17 -11.02 -19.36
C THR A 466 -4.70 -10.99 -19.27
N THR A 467 -5.40 -11.70 -20.16
CA THR A 467 -6.86 -11.74 -20.14
C THR A 467 -7.40 -12.66 -19.03
N LEU A 468 -8.54 -12.26 -18.47
CA LEU A 468 -9.27 -12.99 -17.46
C LEU A 468 -10.65 -13.35 -18.01
N GLY A 469 -10.77 -14.54 -18.60
CA GLY A 469 -12.02 -15.10 -19.13
C GLY A 469 -13.09 -15.31 -18.05
N PHE A 470 -14.34 -14.97 -18.37
CA PHE A 470 -15.47 -15.15 -17.47
C PHE A 470 -15.77 -16.63 -17.20
N ASP A 471 -15.58 -17.51 -18.18
CA ASP A 471 -15.76 -18.96 -18.04
C ASP A 471 -14.90 -19.59 -16.94
N ARG A 472 -13.71 -19.01 -16.67
CA ARG A 472 -12.76 -19.52 -15.68
C ARG A 472 -12.66 -18.66 -14.44
N PHE A 473 -12.49 -17.35 -14.58
CA PHE A 473 -12.15 -16.46 -13.47
C PHE A 473 -13.34 -15.76 -12.83
N SER A 474 -14.56 -16.04 -13.32
CA SER A 474 -15.77 -15.43 -12.77
C SER A 474 -16.62 -16.35 -11.88
N VAL A 475 -17.42 -15.70 -11.03
CA VAL A 475 -18.51 -16.29 -10.25
C VAL A 475 -19.77 -15.45 -10.48
N GLN A 476 -20.87 -16.13 -10.84
CA GLN A 476 -22.19 -15.53 -11.01
C GLN A 476 -22.88 -15.46 -9.64
N LEU A 477 -23.28 -14.27 -9.19
CA LEU A 477 -23.89 -14.08 -7.87
C LEU A 477 -25.42 -14.24 -7.87
N ASP A 478 -26.01 -14.41 -9.06
CA ASP A 478 -27.43 -14.66 -9.25
C ASP A 478 -27.67 -15.56 -10.48
N ASP A 479 -28.93 -15.95 -10.68
CA ASP A 479 -29.37 -16.88 -11.71
C ASP A 479 -29.63 -16.25 -13.09
N ARG A 480 -29.36 -14.94 -13.26
CA ARG A 480 -29.62 -14.22 -14.52
C ARG A 480 -28.39 -14.15 -15.42
N THR A 481 -27.25 -14.64 -14.95
CA THR A 481 -26.05 -14.79 -15.76
C THR A 481 -25.66 -16.27 -15.82
N GLU A 482 -25.39 -16.78 -17.01
CA GLU A 482 -24.94 -18.16 -17.24
C GLU A 482 -23.67 -18.20 -18.08
N ILE A 483 -22.82 -19.23 -17.91
CA ILE A 483 -21.68 -19.46 -18.79
C ILE A 483 -22.14 -20.26 -20.01
N VAL A 484 -21.98 -19.70 -21.21
CA VAL A 484 -22.36 -20.30 -22.50
C VAL A 484 -21.16 -20.19 -23.44
N ASP A 485 -20.71 -21.32 -23.99
CA ASP A 485 -19.65 -21.37 -25.02
C ASP A 485 -18.39 -20.53 -24.70
N GLY A 486 -17.96 -20.50 -23.43
CA GLY A 486 -16.74 -19.80 -23.01
C GLY A 486 -16.92 -18.32 -22.62
N PHE A 487 -18.13 -17.77 -22.64
CA PHE A 487 -18.43 -16.42 -22.16
C PHE A 487 -19.61 -16.42 -21.17
N ALA A 488 -19.77 -15.34 -20.40
CA ALA A 488 -20.93 -15.14 -19.54
C ALA A 488 -22.04 -14.41 -20.30
N ARG A 489 -23.25 -14.99 -20.35
CA ARG A 489 -24.46 -14.37 -20.91
C ARG A 489 -25.33 -13.84 -19.79
N ALA A 490 -25.47 -12.51 -19.72
CA ALA A 490 -26.30 -11.82 -18.74
C ALA A 490 -27.65 -11.42 -19.35
N HIS A 491 -28.74 -11.88 -18.72
CA HIS A 491 -30.11 -11.45 -19.03
C HIS A 491 -30.48 -10.24 -18.16
N VAL A 492 -30.37 -9.06 -18.76
CA VAL A 492 -30.39 -7.80 -18.02
C VAL A 492 -31.82 -7.34 -17.72
N THR A 493 -32.00 -6.74 -16.55
CA THR A 493 -33.26 -6.12 -16.10
C THR A 493 -32.95 -4.79 -15.38
N PRO A 494 -33.97 -3.97 -15.04
CA PRO A 494 -33.75 -2.78 -14.22
C PRO A 494 -33.20 -3.10 -12.82
N GLN A 495 -33.48 -4.28 -12.27
CA GLN A 495 -32.93 -4.76 -11.00
C GLN A 495 -31.44 -5.12 -11.11
N GLY A 496 -31.05 -5.60 -12.29
CA GLY A 496 -29.70 -5.96 -12.67
C GLY A 496 -29.28 -7.38 -12.33
N THR A 497 -28.05 -7.72 -12.73
CA THR A 497 -27.36 -8.99 -12.44
C THR A 497 -25.89 -8.71 -12.18
N THR A 498 -25.26 -9.51 -11.32
CA THR A 498 -23.85 -9.31 -10.92
C THR A 498 -23.01 -10.56 -11.13
N SER A 499 -21.87 -10.38 -11.78
CA SER A 499 -20.77 -11.36 -11.83
C SER A 499 -19.52 -10.75 -11.23
N VAL A 500 -18.69 -11.57 -10.58
CA VAL A 500 -17.40 -11.15 -10.01
C VAL A 500 -16.29 -11.78 -10.83
N VAL A 501 -15.26 -11.01 -11.19
CA VAL A 501 -14.00 -11.55 -11.71
C VAL A 501 -12.91 -11.30 -10.68
N THR A 502 -12.10 -12.32 -10.40
CA THR A 502 -10.95 -12.25 -9.49
C THR A 502 -9.63 -12.08 -10.25
N ARG A 503 -8.53 -11.83 -9.53
CA ARG A 503 -7.19 -11.58 -10.09
C ARG A 503 -7.14 -10.35 -11.00
N VAL A 504 -8.03 -9.39 -10.80
CA VAL A 504 -8.04 -8.10 -11.52
C VAL A 504 -6.96 -7.20 -10.93
N MET A 505 -5.71 -7.55 -11.25
CA MET A 505 -4.51 -6.90 -10.74
C MET A 505 -4.23 -5.61 -11.52
N HIS A 506 -4.13 -4.49 -10.81
CA HIS A 506 -3.90 -3.17 -11.39
C HIS A 506 -2.54 -2.56 -11.02
N ASP A 507 -2.04 -1.65 -11.85
CA ASP A 507 -0.80 -0.88 -11.65
C ASP A 507 -1.05 0.51 -11.04
N ASN A 508 -2.30 0.76 -10.62
CA ASN A 508 -2.84 1.97 -9.99
C ASN A 508 -2.91 3.23 -10.87
N ASN A 509 -2.70 3.16 -12.20
CA ASN A 509 -2.89 4.32 -13.09
C ASN A 509 -3.35 3.94 -14.52
N GLY A 510 -3.86 2.72 -14.71
CA GLY A 510 -4.30 2.21 -16.01
C GLY A 510 -5.81 2.19 -16.23
N ASP A 511 -6.21 1.63 -17.36
CA ASP A 511 -7.58 1.28 -17.72
C ASP A 511 -7.65 -0.25 -17.94
N ASN A 512 -8.70 -0.88 -17.46
CA ASN A 512 -9.05 -2.24 -17.87
C ASN A 512 -10.01 -2.18 -19.07
N GLY A 513 -9.91 -3.18 -19.93
CA GLY A 513 -10.85 -3.43 -21.02
C GLY A 513 -11.78 -4.58 -20.65
N LEU A 514 -13.07 -4.49 -20.97
CA LEU A 514 -14.01 -5.60 -20.87
C LEU A 514 -14.57 -5.86 -22.26
N LEU A 515 -14.35 -7.08 -22.78
CA LEU A 515 -14.88 -7.48 -24.09
C LEU A 515 -16.35 -7.86 -23.94
N VAL A 516 -17.23 -7.09 -24.59
CA VAL A 516 -18.69 -7.24 -24.50
C VAL A 516 -19.36 -7.27 -25.86
N ARG A 517 -20.52 -7.90 -25.95
CA ARG A 517 -21.49 -7.65 -27.02
C ARG A 517 -22.89 -7.56 -26.44
N SER A 518 -23.76 -6.77 -27.05
CA SER A 518 -25.14 -6.63 -26.60
C SER A 518 -26.11 -6.49 -27.78
N ASP A 519 -27.35 -6.89 -27.53
CA ASP A 519 -28.51 -6.70 -28.43
C ASP A 519 -29.37 -5.48 -28.05
N GLY A 520 -28.92 -4.67 -27.09
CA GLY A 520 -29.60 -3.47 -26.64
C GLY A 520 -28.75 -2.60 -25.71
N PRO A 521 -29.17 -1.36 -25.42
CA PRO A 521 -28.45 -0.52 -24.47
C PRO A 521 -28.49 -1.07 -23.04
N ALA A 522 -27.34 -1.07 -22.37
CA ALA A 522 -27.18 -1.44 -20.97
C ALA A 522 -26.21 -0.49 -20.25
N THR A 523 -26.22 -0.54 -18.93
CA THR A 523 -25.24 0.17 -18.09
C THR A 523 -24.49 -0.85 -17.26
N LEU A 524 -23.16 -0.83 -17.39
CA LEU A 524 -22.24 -1.53 -16.52
C LEU A 524 -21.85 -0.63 -15.36
N THR A 525 -22.02 -1.12 -14.14
CA THR A 525 -21.43 -0.55 -12.93
C THR A 525 -20.38 -1.52 -12.41
N VAL A 526 -19.13 -1.09 -12.36
CA VAL A 526 -18.05 -1.84 -11.71
C VAL A 526 -17.98 -1.40 -10.26
N ARG A 527 -18.11 -2.35 -9.33
CA ARG A 527 -18.07 -2.13 -7.88
C ARG A 527 -16.91 -2.86 -7.23
N ASP A 528 -16.53 -2.42 -6.04
CA ASP A 528 -15.50 -3.04 -5.21
C ASP A 528 -15.98 -4.26 -4.43
N LYS A 529 -17.27 -4.31 -4.09
CA LYS A 529 -17.94 -5.42 -3.42
C LYS A 529 -19.45 -5.47 -3.68
N GLU A 530 -20.08 -6.51 -3.16
CA GLU A 530 -21.52 -6.68 -3.01
C GLU A 530 -22.15 -5.65 -2.06
N ASP A 531 -23.48 -5.50 -2.14
CA ASP A 531 -24.23 -4.67 -1.20
C ASP A 531 -24.09 -5.25 0.23
N PRO A 532 -23.99 -4.41 1.27
CA PRO A 532 -23.73 -4.86 2.65
C PRO A 532 -24.87 -5.73 3.19
N ASP A 533 -24.53 -6.72 4.01
CA ASP A 533 -25.52 -7.53 4.70
C ASP A 533 -26.21 -6.71 5.81
N PRO A 534 -27.54 -6.53 5.78
CA PRO A 534 -28.24 -5.74 6.79
C PRO A 534 -28.15 -6.31 8.21
N ARG A 535 -27.69 -7.56 8.37
CA ARG A 535 -27.42 -8.19 9.68
C ARG A 535 -26.09 -7.74 10.29
N ASN A 536 -25.17 -7.22 9.48
CA ASN A 536 -23.88 -6.69 9.92
C ASN A 536 -23.86 -5.16 9.75
N PRO A 537 -24.23 -4.39 10.79
CA PRO A 537 -24.34 -2.93 10.68
C PRO A 537 -23.00 -2.22 10.47
N ASP A 538 -21.87 -2.90 10.68
CA ASP A 538 -20.52 -2.36 10.49
C ASP A 538 -20.02 -2.54 9.05
N GLU A 539 -20.76 -3.25 8.19
CA GLU A 539 -20.45 -3.32 6.76
C GLU A 539 -20.77 -2.02 6.03
N TRP A 540 -19.77 -1.46 5.37
CA TRP A 540 -19.89 -0.24 4.58
C TRP A 540 -20.61 -0.48 3.23
N PRO A 541 -21.28 0.52 2.63
CA PRO A 541 -21.91 0.38 1.32
C PRO A 541 -20.90 0.18 0.19
N ALA A 542 -21.20 -0.65 -0.82
CA ALA A 542 -20.34 -0.81 -1.99
C ALA A 542 -20.02 0.52 -2.68
N THR A 543 -18.77 0.70 -3.11
CA THR A 543 -18.31 1.85 -3.89
C THR A 543 -18.42 1.53 -5.38
N THR A 544 -19.01 2.46 -6.14
CA THR A 544 -18.95 2.42 -7.60
C THR A 544 -17.58 2.90 -8.06
N LEU A 545 -16.79 2.00 -8.63
CA LEU A 545 -15.47 2.29 -9.20
C LEU A 545 -15.58 2.92 -10.59
N ALA A 546 -16.53 2.44 -11.40
CA ALA A 546 -16.82 2.98 -12.71
C ALA A 546 -18.28 2.75 -13.11
N THR A 547 -18.80 3.65 -13.94
CA THR A 547 -20.07 3.46 -14.65
C THR A 547 -19.81 3.66 -16.13
N VAL A 548 -20.18 2.66 -16.93
CA VAL A 548 -19.92 2.59 -18.36
C VAL A 548 -21.24 2.31 -19.07
N ASP A 549 -21.58 3.16 -20.04
CA ASP A 549 -22.70 2.90 -20.94
C ASP A 549 -22.26 1.87 -22.00
N ILE A 550 -23.03 0.79 -22.15
CA ILE A 550 -22.86 -0.23 -23.19
C ILE A 550 -23.94 0.02 -24.25
N PRO A 551 -23.57 0.37 -25.50
CA PRO A 551 -24.56 0.51 -26.57
C PRO A 551 -25.01 -0.86 -27.09
N ASP A 552 -26.07 -0.87 -27.89
CA ASP A 552 -26.37 -2.02 -28.75
C ASP A 552 -25.21 -2.19 -29.74
N THR A 553 -24.49 -3.31 -29.64
CA THR A 553 -23.34 -3.60 -30.52
C THR A 553 -23.75 -4.42 -31.75
N GLY A 554 -25.05 -4.70 -31.93
CA GLY A 554 -25.55 -5.56 -32.99
C GLY A 554 -24.97 -6.98 -32.92
N GLY A 555 -24.66 -7.45 -31.71
CA GLY A 555 -24.02 -8.75 -31.48
C GLY A 555 -22.53 -8.82 -31.84
N GLN A 556 -21.88 -7.69 -32.14
CA GLN A 556 -20.44 -7.64 -32.39
C GLN A 556 -19.67 -7.44 -31.08
N TRP A 557 -18.55 -8.14 -30.92
CA TRP A 557 -17.66 -7.97 -29.76
C TRP A 557 -16.91 -6.65 -29.84
N ARG A 558 -16.93 -5.89 -28.74
CA ARG A 558 -16.23 -4.61 -28.57
C ARG A 558 -15.70 -4.49 -27.16
N TYR A 559 -14.51 -3.91 -27.02
CA TYR A 559 -14.04 -3.51 -25.71
C TYR A 559 -14.76 -2.25 -25.24
N VAL A 560 -15.24 -2.27 -24.01
CA VAL A 560 -15.49 -1.05 -23.23
C VAL A 560 -14.37 -0.90 -22.20
N THR A 561 -13.96 0.33 -21.89
CA THR A 561 -12.86 0.58 -20.96
C THR A 561 -13.33 1.28 -19.69
N TYR A 562 -12.64 1.00 -18.58
CA TYR A 562 -12.90 1.61 -17.28
C TYR A 562 -11.59 1.72 -16.48
N PRO A 563 -11.46 2.73 -15.60
CA PRO A 563 -10.23 2.91 -14.83
C PRO A 563 -9.96 1.74 -13.91
N GLU A 564 -8.68 1.38 -13.79
CA GLU A 564 -8.20 0.45 -12.79
C GLU A 564 -8.41 1.02 -11.37
N ALA A 565 -9.12 0.29 -10.51
CA ALA A 565 -9.41 0.70 -9.13
C ALA A 565 -9.91 -0.48 -8.27
N GLY A 566 -10.02 -0.26 -6.96
CA GLY A 566 -10.61 -1.20 -6.01
C GLY A 566 -9.65 -2.27 -5.51
N THR A 567 -10.20 -3.40 -5.09
CA THR A 567 -9.42 -4.58 -4.64
C THR A 567 -8.92 -5.36 -5.87
N TYR A 568 -8.72 -6.67 -5.75
CA TYR A 568 -8.37 -7.56 -6.87
C TYR A 568 -9.55 -8.42 -7.32
N ALA A 569 -10.75 -8.07 -6.85
CA ALA A 569 -12.03 -8.57 -7.34
C ALA A 569 -12.84 -7.39 -7.90
N ALA A 570 -13.38 -7.55 -9.10
CA ALA A 570 -14.26 -6.57 -9.73
C ALA A 570 -15.68 -7.13 -9.86
N PHE A 571 -16.65 -6.40 -9.30
CA PHE A 571 -18.06 -6.78 -9.32
C PHE A 571 -18.75 -6.07 -10.47
N TYR A 572 -19.02 -6.79 -11.56
CA TYR A 572 -19.67 -6.29 -12.77
C TYR A 572 -21.19 -6.40 -12.61
N ARG A 573 -21.83 -5.29 -12.25
CA ARG A 573 -23.29 -5.18 -12.18
C ARG A 573 -23.84 -4.58 -13.46
N LEU A 574 -24.66 -5.34 -14.18
CA LEU A 574 -25.32 -4.91 -15.41
C LEU A 574 -26.79 -4.55 -15.15
N THR A 575 -27.25 -3.43 -15.71
CA THR A 575 -28.66 -2.97 -15.66
C THR A 575 -29.12 -2.49 -17.03
N GLY A 576 -30.42 -2.58 -17.31
CA GLY A 576 -30.95 -2.35 -18.65
C GLY A 576 -32.44 -2.69 -18.77
N ALA A 577 -33.01 -2.54 -19.96
CA ALA A 577 -34.39 -2.92 -20.22
C ALA A 577 -34.55 -4.45 -20.16
N ALA A 578 -35.70 -4.92 -19.65
CA ALA A 578 -35.99 -6.35 -19.66
C ALA A 578 -36.03 -6.89 -21.10
N GLY A 579 -35.35 -8.01 -21.34
CA GLY A 579 -35.20 -8.61 -22.67
C GLY A 579 -33.88 -8.27 -23.38
N THR A 580 -33.06 -7.38 -22.81
CA THR A 580 -31.70 -7.12 -23.28
C THR A 580 -30.73 -8.20 -22.77
N THR A 581 -29.86 -8.66 -23.65
CA THR A 581 -28.78 -9.60 -23.34
C THR A 581 -27.44 -8.89 -23.50
N VAL A 582 -26.53 -9.10 -22.55
CA VAL A 582 -25.14 -8.67 -22.62
C VAL A 582 -24.27 -9.90 -22.43
N ASP A 583 -23.45 -10.21 -23.42
CA ASP A 583 -22.44 -11.27 -23.29
C ASP A 583 -21.10 -10.63 -22.90
N LEU A 584 -20.38 -11.25 -21.96
CA LEU A 584 -19.09 -10.83 -21.39
C LEU A 584 -18.06 -11.95 -21.60
N GLU A 585 -17.00 -11.70 -22.37
CA GLU A 585 -16.00 -12.74 -22.68
C GLU A 585 -14.86 -12.72 -21.67
N HIS A 586 -14.08 -11.64 -21.62
CA HIS A 586 -12.95 -11.51 -20.72
C HIS A 586 -12.64 -10.06 -20.34
N VAL A 587 -11.91 -9.91 -19.24
CA VAL A 587 -11.26 -8.66 -18.83
C VAL A 587 -9.85 -8.64 -19.40
N LEU A 588 -9.46 -7.59 -20.10
CA LEU A 588 -8.09 -7.30 -20.52
C LEU A 588 -7.46 -6.32 -19.53
N LEU A 589 -6.44 -6.78 -18.80
CA LEU A 589 -5.67 -5.93 -17.90
C LEU A 589 -4.74 -4.98 -18.67
N GLN A 590 -4.51 -3.78 -18.14
CA GLN A 590 -3.64 -2.76 -18.76
C GLN A 590 -4.04 -2.41 -20.20
N ALA A 591 -5.34 -2.27 -20.47
CA ALA A 591 -5.89 -2.00 -21.79
C ALA A 591 -5.33 -0.73 -22.44
N GLN A 592 -4.87 0.26 -21.66
CA GLN A 592 -4.17 1.45 -22.16
C GLN A 592 -2.89 1.14 -22.96
N THR A 593 -2.32 -0.06 -22.78
CA THR A 593 -1.09 -0.47 -23.47
C THR A 593 -1.36 -1.15 -24.82
N THR A 594 -2.59 -1.61 -25.04
CA THR A 594 -2.98 -2.41 -26.22
C THR A 594 -4.13 -1.82 -27.02
N LEU A 595 -4.98 -1.00 -26.40
CA LEU A 595 -6.15 -0.38 -27.01
C LEU A 595 -5.98 1.14 -27.13
N THR A 596 -6.64 1.73 -28.13
CA THR A 596 -6.76 3.18 -28.30
C THR A 596 -8.23 3.58 -28.44
N PRO A 597 -9.07 3.37 -27.40
CA PRO A 597 -10.50 3.53 -27.51
C PRO A 597 -10.89 4.96 -27.90
N PRO A 598 -11.94 5.16 -28.72
CA PRO A 598 -12.39 6.48 -29.12
C PRO A 598 -12.87 7.26 -27.90
N ARG A 599 -12.50 8.54 -27.77
CA ARG A 599 -12.90 9.35 -26.60
C ARG A 599 -13.94 10.40 -26.96
N LEU A 600 -15.00 10.45 -26.15
CA LEU A 600 -16.09 11.41 -26.26
C LEU A 600 -15.92 12.55 -25.24
N ASP A 601 -14.83 13.32 -25.36
CA ASP A 601 -14.42 14.34 -24.36
C ASP A 601 -15.33 15.59 -24.32
N ARG A 602 -16.25 15.75 -25.28
CA ARG A 602 -17.07 16.96 -25.48
C ARG A 602 -18.56 16.76 -25.27
N VAL A 603 -18.96 15.68 -24.60
CA VAL A 603 -20.37 15.39 -24.32
C VAL A 603 -20.75 15.98 -22.96
N ASP A 604 -21.58 17.02 -22.96
CA ASP A 604 -22.17 17.57 -21.75
C ASP A 604 -23.34 16.68 -21.28
N ASP A 605 -23.62 16.63 -19.98
CA ASP A 605 -24.78 15.88 -19.44
C ASP A 605 -26.12 16.37 -20.03
N ALA A 606 -26.20 17.67 -20.34
CA ALA A 606 -27.38 18.28 -20.95
C ALA A 606 -27.05 19.44 -21.90
N TYR A 607 -27.79 19.53 -23.00
CA TYR A 607 -27.78 20.63 -23.96
C TYR A 607 -29.12 21.37 -23.94
N TYR A 608 -29.08 22.69 -23.79
CA TYR A 608 -30.28 23.53 -23.68
C TYR A 608 -30.63 24.16 -25.02
N LEU A 609 -31.76 23.74 -25.59
CA LEU A 609 -32.20 24.14 -26.93
C LEU A 609 -33.48 24.98 -26.88
N THR A 610 -33.62 25.91 -27.83
CA THR A 610 -34.81 26.74 -27.96
C THR A 610 -35.66 26.28 -29.15
N SER A 611 -36.95 26.07 -28.92
CA SER A 611 -37.90 25.78 -29.98
C SER A 611 -37.87 26.84 -31.10
N GLY A 612 -37.73 26.37 -32.34
CA GLY A 612 -37.66 27.20 -33.55
C GLY A 612 -36.26 27.66 -33.94
N ASP A 613 -35.26 27.55 -33.06
CA ASP A 613 -33.86 27.84 -33.36
C ASP A 613 -33.19 26.57 -33.92
N ALA A 614 -32.38 26.71 -34.98
CA ALA A 614 -31.59 25.60 -35.52
C ALA A 614 -30.35 25.37 -34.64
N SER A 615 -30.09 24.12 -34.29
CA SER A 615 -29.01 23.71 -33.40
C SER A 615 -28.10 22.68 -34.10
N VAL A 616 -26.80 22.82 -33.87
CA VAL A 616 -25.77 21.89 -34.32
C VAL A 616 -24.96 21.50 -33.10
N LEU A 617 -24.98 20.20 -32.76
CA LEU A 617 -24.21 19.64 -31.66
C LEU A 617 -23.13 18.72 -32.22
N ASP A 618 -21.94 18.81 -31.64
CA ASP A 618 -20.76 18.07 -32.08
C ASP A 618 -20.41 17.01 -31.04
N PHE A 619 -20.52 15.75 -31.45
CA PHE A 619 -20.18 14.58 -30.65
C PHE A 619 -19.05 13.78 -31.29
N ALA A 620 -18.21 14.42 -32.12
CA ALA A 620 -17.06 13.77 -32.70
C ALA A 620 -16.12 13.24 -31.60
N ALA A 621 -15.81 11.94 -31.68
CA ALA A 621 -14.77 11.35 -30.86
C ALA A 621 -13.39 11.78 -31.33
N THR A 622 -12.42 11.80 -30.42
CA THR A 622 -11.01 11.89 -30.82
C THR A 622 -10.56 10.53 -31.35
N GLY A 623 -10.00 10.48 -32.56
CA GLY A 623 -9.60 9.26 -33.26
C GLY A 623 -10.47 8.96 -34.48
N THR A 624 -10.24 7.82 -35.14
CA THR A 624 -11.07 7.35 -36.25
C THR A 624 -12.17 6.47 -35.68
N ALA A 625 -13.42 6.92 -35.74
CA ALA A 625 -14.57 6.15 -35.25
C ALA A 625 -15.83 6.38 -36.11
N VAL A 626 -16.69 5.37 -36.16
CA VAL A 626 -18.06 5.49 -36.67
C VAL A 626 -18.97 5.78 -35.49
N HIS A 627 -19.83 6.79 -35.63
CA HIS A 627 -20.73 7.21 -34.56
C HIS A 627 -22.13 6.65 -34.77
N THR A 628 -22.77 6.21 -33.70
CA THR A 628 -24.19 5.84 -33.70
C THR A 628 -24.95 6.63 -32.64
N VAL A 629 -26.26 6.76 -32.82
CA VAL A 629 -27.14 7.46 -31.87
C VAL A 629 -28.42 6.67 -31.66
N THR A 630 -28.75 6.41 -30.39
CA THR A 630 -30.04 5.86 -29.96
C THR A 630 -30.85 6.92 -29.22
N GLY A 631 -32.18 6.93 -29.40
CA GLY A 631 -33.05 7.96 -28.80
C GLY A 631 -33.09 9.28 -29.59
N LEU A 632 -32.73 9.27 -30.88
CA LEU A 632 -32.74 10.47 -31.72
C LEU A 632 -34.15 11.08 -31.82
N PRO A 633 -34.37 12.36 -31.45
CA PRO A 633 -35.69 12.99 -31.55
C PRO A 633 -36.23 13.02 -32.98
N ALA A 634 -37.56 12.97 -33.11
CA ALA A 634 -38.21 13.09 -34.41
C ALA A 634 -37.81 14.39 -35.14
N GLY A 635 -37.38 14.28 -36.40
CA GLY A 635 -36.94 15.41 -37.22
C GLY A 635 -35.52 15.92 -36.95
N ALA A 636 -34.77 15.31 -36.03
CA ALA A 636 -33.31 15.50 -35.93
C ALA A 636 -32.58 14.63 -36.97
N SER A 637 -31.40 15.08 -37.41
CA SER A 637 -30.51 14.35 -38.32
C SER A 637 -29.15 14.18 -37.65
N PHE A 638 -28.54 13.00 -37.79
CA PHE A 638 -27.24 12.67 -37.24
C PHE A 638 -26.32 12.13 -38.34
N ASP A 639 -25.11 12.68 -38.43
CA ASP A 639 -24.08 12.24 -39.37
C ASP A 639 -23.10 11.31 -38.64
N ALA A 640 -23.17 10.02 -38.96
CA ALA A 640 -22.34 8.98 -38.36
C ALA A 640 -20.82 9.14 -38.63
N GLY A 641 -20.45 9.79 -39.75
CA GLY A 641 -19.04 9.98 -40.11
C GLY A 641 -18.40 11.16 -39.38
N THR A 642 -19.19 12.15 -38.97
CA THR A 642 -18.68 13.35 -38.28
C THR A 642 -19.12 13.46 -36.82
N GLY A 643 -20.05 12.61 -36.34
CA GLY A 643 -20.63 12.72 -35.00
C GLY A 643 -21.54 13.94 -34.84
N ARG A 644 -21.97 14.58 -35.94
CA ARG A 644 -22.68 15.86 -35.90
C ARG A 644 -24.19 15.66 -35.89
N LEU A 645 -24.85 16.16 -34.85
CA LEU A 645 -26.31 16.23 -34.76
C LEU A 645 -26.81 17.59 -35.22
N THR A 646 -27.79 17.61 -36.11
CA THR A 646 -28.50 18.83 -36.55
C THR A 646 -29.99 18.71 -36.28
N TRP A 647 -30.56 19.73 -35.64
CA TRP A 647 -31.98 19.71 -35.28
C TRP A 647 -32.57 21.12 -35.18
N LYS A 648 -33.84 21.25 -35.57
CA LYS A 648 -34.65 22.45 -35.37
C LYS A 648 -35.93 22.06 -34.63
N PRO A 649 -35.92 22.01 -33.28
CA PRO A 649 -37.07 21.55 -32.52
C PRO A 649 -38.30 22.44 -32.71
N GLY A 650 -39.46 21.84 -32.92
CA GLY A 650 -40.77 22.51 -32.92
C GLY A 650 -41.30 22.75 -31.51
N LYS A 651 -42.43 23.47 -31.39
CA LYS A 651 -43.04 23.77 -30.08
C LYS A 651 -43.56 22.53 -29.35
N ARG A 652 -43.90 21.48 -30.12
CA ARG A 652 -44.38 20.18 -29.60
C ARG A 652 -43.26 19.32 -29.04
N ASP A 653 -42.02 19.63 -29.39
CA ASP A 653 -40.83 18.92 -28.92
C ASP A 653 -40.32 19.48 -27.57
N ALA A 654 -41.06 20.41 -26.94
CA ALA A 654 -40.68 20.94 -25.64
C ALA A 654 -40.70 19.83 -24.56
N GLY A 655 -39.61 19.68 -23.84
CA GLY A 655 -39.38 18.57 -22.91
C GLY A 655 -37.91 18.17 -22.86
N ARG A 656 -37.63 17.08 -22.15
CA ARG A 656 -36.30 16.45 -22.10
C ARG A 656 -36.29 15.25 -23.03
N HIS A 657 -35.25 15.15 -23.86
CA HIS A 657 -35.03 14.02 -24.77
C HIS A 657 -33.70 13.38 -24.44
N ARG A 658 -33.73 12.13 -23.96
CA ARG A 658 -32.52 11.37 -23.65
C ARG A 658 -32.02 10.65 -24.90
N LEU A 659 -30.74 10.78 -25.21
CA LEU A 659 -30.09 10.05 -26.29
C LEU A 659 -28.71 9.55 -25.85
N THR A 660 -28.26 8.46 -26.46
CA THR A 660 -26.94 7.88 -26.23
C THR A 660 -26.15 7.93 -27.52
N ILE A 661 -24.99 8.57 -27.48
CA ILE A 661 -24.03 8.58 -28.59
C ILE A 661 -23.00 7.50 -28.32
N ALA A 662 -22.71 6.65 -29.31
CA ALA A 662 -21.58 5.75 -29.27
C ALA A 662 -20.59 6.08 -30.39
N ALA A 663 -19.30 5.88 -30.12
CA ALA A 663 -18.21 5.93 -31.08
C ALA A 663 -17.52 4.55 -31.09
N ASP A 664 -17.46 3.92 -32.26
CA ASP A 664 -16.91 2.58 -32.48
C ASP A 664 -15.74 2.66 -33.48
N ASP A 665 -14.56 2.17 -33.08
CA ASP A 665 -13.36 2.11 -33.94
C ASP A 665 -13.16 0.72 -34.59
N GLY A 666 -14.06 -0.23 -34.34
CA GLY A 666 -14.02 -1.62 -34.79
C GLY A 666 -13.49 -2.60 -33.75
N GLU A 667 -12.76 -2.13 -32.74
CA GLU A 667 -12.18 -2.93 -31.65
C GLU A 667 -12.76 -2.53 -30.29
N SER A 668 -12.90 -1.23 -30.06
CA SER A 668 -13.43 -0.61 -28.84
C SER A 668 -14.63 0.28 -29.14
N VAL A 669 -15.52 0.40 -28.17
CA VAL A 669 -16.67 1.29 -28.23
C VAL A 669 -16.78 2.14 -26.97
N THR A 670 -17.02 3.43 -27.15
CA THR A 670 -17.29 4.38 -26.06
C THR A 670 -18.66 4.97 -26.26
N ALA A 671 -19.54 4.86 -25.26
CA ALA A 671 -20.85 5.48 -25.28
C ALA A 671 -21.01 6.51 -24.16
N ARG A 672 -21.79 7.56 -24.45
CA ARG A 672 -22.21 8.58 -23.49
C ARG A 672 -23.67 8.93 -23.69
N THR A 673 -24.43 8.86 -22.60
CA THR A 673 -25.79 9.37 -22.53
C THR A 673 -25.81 10.87 -22.24
N THR A 674 -26.65 11.63 -22.95
CA THR A 674 -26.91 13.07 -22.72
C THR A 674 -28.40 13.40 -22.86
N GLU A 675 -28.83 14.54 -22.30
CA GLU A 675 -30.18 15.08 -22.48
C GLU A 675 -30.23 16.32 -23.38
N LEU A 676 -31.21 16.38 -24.29
CA LEU A 676 -31.60 17.60 -24.98
C LEU A 676 -32.80 18.23 -24.26
N VAL A 677 -32.57 19.37 -23.61
CA VAL A 677 -33.59 20.11 -22.87
C VAL A 677 -34.18 21.19 -23.77
N VAL A 678 -35.33 20.91 -24.38
CA VAL A 678 -36.01 21.82 -25.31
C VAL A 678 -37.01 22.70 -24.58
N SER A 679 -36.79 24.01 -24.67
CA SER A 679 -37.66 25.01 -24.08
C SER A 679 -38.51 25.75 -25.13
N LYS A 680 -39.72 26.17 -24.72
CA LYS A 680 -40.71 26.81 -25.61
C LYS A 680 -40.24 28.14 -26.20
N ASN A 681 -39.30 28.82 -25.56
CA ASN A 681 -38.71 30.09 -25.99
C ASN A 681 -37.38 30.34 -25.23
N ARG A 682 -36.61 31.32 -25.72
CA ARG A 682 -35.28 31.70 -25.21
C ARG A 682 -35.24 32.00 -23.72
N HIS A 683 -36.28 32.65 -23.17
CA HIS A 683 -36.37 32.95 -21.73
C HIS A 683 -36.49 31.65 -20.91
N ARG A 684 -37.34 30.72 -21.35
CA ARG A 684 -37.49 29.41 -20.69
C ARG A 684 -36.23 28.56 -20.79
N THR A 685 -35.46 28.68 -21.87
CA THR A 685 -34.17 28.00 -22.02
C THR A 685 -33.18 28.46 -20.95
N ILE A 686 -33.11 29.77 -20.69
CA ILE A 686 -32.29 30.35 -19.62
C ILE A 686 -32.78 29.89 -18.25
N ASP A 687 -34.10 29.92 -18.02
CA ASP A 687 -34.69 29.46 -16.75
C ASP A 687 -34.36 27.99 -16.46
N ALA A 688 -34.41 27.12 -17.48
CA ALA A 688 -34.08 25.70 -17.37
C ALA A 688 -32.58 25.50 -17.05
N ALA A 689 -31.68 26.16 -17.79
CA ALA A 689 -30.24 26.09 -17.54
C ALA A 689 -29.85 26.54 -16.13
N VAL A 690 -30.50 27.59 -15.61
CA VAL A 690 -30.28 28.05 -14.23
C VAL A 690 -30.88 27.07 -13.22
N ALA A 691 -32.09 26.56 -13.47
CA ALA A 691 -32.76 25.62 -12.56
C ALA A 691 -31.97 24.31 -12.41
N ASP A 692 -31.41 23.81 -13.50
CA ASP A 692 -30.65 22.55 -13.52
C ASP A 692 -29.26 22.70 -12.91
N GLY A 693 -28.62 23.87 -13.06
CA GLY A 693 -27.26 24.10 -12.60
C GLY A 693 -27.11 24.88 -11.29
N THR A 694 -28.20 25.25 -10.63
CA THR A 694 -28.15 26.01 -9.36
C THR A 694 -29.13 25.46 -8.33
N ASP A 695 -28.75 25.56 -7.05
CA ASP A 695 -29.64 25.35 -5.92
C ASP A 695 -30.05 26.72 -5.34
N ARG A 696 -31.37 26.94 -5.19
CA ARG A 696 -31.93 28.20 -4.66
C ARG A 696 -31.63 28.40 -3.17
N GLY A 697 -31.42 27.32 -2.41
CA GLY A 697 -31.04 27.37 -1.00
C GLY A 697 -29.53 27.51 -0.78
N ALA A 698 -28.72 27.29 -1.83
CA ALA A 698 -27.27 27.31 -1.72
C ALA A 698 -26.69 28.73 -1.61
N VAL A 699 -25.64 28.84 -0.80
CA VAL A 699 -24.78 30.03 -0.76
C VAL A 699 -23.52 29.74 -1.53
N TYR A 700 -23.33 30.45 -2.64
CA TYR A 700 -22.13 30.37 -3.47
C TYR A 700 -21.09 31.41 -3.05
N THR A 701 -19.81 31.12 -3.26
CA THR A 701 -18.73 32.08 -3.04
C THR A 701 -18.97 33.36 -3.84
N THR A 702 -18.52 34.51 -3.33
CA THR A 702 -18.64 35.77 -4.08
C THR A 702 -17.82 35.69 -5.37
N ALA A 703 -16.69 34.96 -5.36
CA ALA A 703 -15.82 34.76 -6.51
C ALA A 703 -16.54 34.21 -7.76
N THR A 704 -17.50 33.30 -7.56
CA THR A 704 -18.19 32.62 -8.66
C THR A 704 -19.62 33.16 -8.85
N SER A 705 -20.27 33.63 -7.78
CA SER A 705 -21.65 34.12 -7.84
C SER A 705 -21.79 35.49 -8.52
N GLU A 706 -20.77 36.35 -8.46
CA GLU A 706 -20.78 37.64 -9.17
C GLU A 706 -20.69 37.46 -10.69
N PRO A 707 -19.71 36.71 -11.24
CA PRO A 707 -19.67 36.37 -12.67
C PRO A 707 -20.95 35.68 -13.15
N PHE A 708 -21.48 34.72 -12.40
CA PHE A 708 -22.75 34.06 -12.72
C PHE A 708 -23.91 35.06 -12.82
N ARG A 709 -24.08 35.94 -11.83
CA ARG A 709 -25.14 36.96 -11.86
C ARG A 709 -24.98 37.95 -13.02
N ALA A 710 -23.74 38.29 -13.39
CA ALA A 710 -23.47 39.13 -14.55
C ALA A 710 -23.83 38.41 -15.87
N ALA A 711 -23.39 37.15 -16.03
CA ALA A 711 -23.71 36.34 -17.20
C ALA A 711 -25.22 36.08 -17.33
N LEU A 712 -25.93 35.88 -16.22
CA LEU A 712 -27.39 35.72 -16.22
C LEU A 712 -28.11 36.98 -16.69
N ARG A 713 -27.67 38.16 -16.24
CA ARG A 713 -28.22 39.44 -16.72
C ARG A 713 -27.96 39.62 -18.21
N ALA A 714 -26.74 39.32 -18.67
CA ALA A 714 -26.37 39.40 -20.08
C ALA A 714 -27.22 38.45 -20.93
N ALA A 715 -27.36 37.18 -20.54
CA ALA A 715 -28.16 36.19 -21.26
C ALA A 715 -29.65 36.56 -21.33
N ARG A 716 -30.20 37.19 -20.29
CA ARG A 716 -31.59 37.68 -20.28
C ARG A 716 -31.81 38.89 -21.20
N GLN A 717 -30.77 39.68 -21.47
CA GLN A 717 -30.82 40.81 -22.39
C GLN A 717 -30.55 40.37 -23.84
N ASP A 718 -29.56 39.50 -24.03
CA ASP A 718 -29.18 38.93 -25.31
C ASP A 718 -28.92 37.42 -25.16
N HIS A 719 -29.74 36.63 -25.83
CA HIS A 719 -29.66 35.17 -25.77
C HIS A 719 -28.34 34.62 -26.33
N SER A 720 -27.59 35.38 -27.14
CA SER A 720 -26.26 34.99 -27.62
C SER A 720 -25.27 34.74 -26.48
N ALA A 721 -25.52 35.30 -25.28
CA ALA A 721 -24.69 35.11 -24.09
C ALA A 721 -25.02 33.82 -23.29
N LEU A 722 -25.94 32.97 -23.76
CA LEU A 722 -26.25 31.68 -23.10
C LEU A 722 -25.00 30.79 -22.85
N PRO A 723 -24.05 30.63 -23.79
CA PRO A 723 -22.85 29.83 -23.52
C PRO A 723 -22.01 30.37 -22.36
N ALA A 724 -21.88 31.70 -22.24
CA ALA A 724 -21.17 32.33 -21.12
C ALA A 724 -21.90 32.10 -19.79
N LEU A 725 -23.24 32.09 -19.80
CA LEU A 725 -24.04 31.70 -18.63
C LEU A 725 -23.80 30.23 -18.25
N LEU A 726 -23.81 29.30 -19.20
CA LEU A 726 -23.54 27.88 -18.94
C LEU A 726 -22.15 27.67 -18.34
N THR A 727 -21.12 28.33 -18.88
CA THR A 727 -19.77 28.33 -18.29
C THR A 727 -19.77 28.89 -16.87
N ALA A 728 -20.47 30.00 -16.62
CA ALA A 728 -20.53 30.61 -15.30
C ALA A 728 -21.31 29.75 -14.28
N VAL A 729 -22.35 29.03 -14.72
CA VAL A 729 -23.09 28.05 -13.92
C VAL A 729 -22.18 26.89 -13.51
N ARG A 730 -21.45 26.28 -14.45
CA ARG A 730 -20.48 25.20 -14.16
C ARG A 730 -19.33 25.65 -13.24
N ALA A 731 -18.99 26.93 -13.30
CA ALA A 731 -17.96 27.54 -12.45
C ALA A 731 -18.44 27.87 -11.02
N LEU A 732 -19.74 27.75 -10.70
CA LEU A 732 -20.24 28.02 -9.36
C LEU A 732 -19.60 27.09 -8.33
N ARG A 733 -19.21 27.66 -7.18
CA ARG A 733 -18.66 26.93 -6.03
C ARG A 733 -19.42 27.31 -4.77
N LEU A 734 -19.84 26.31 -4.01
CA LEU A 734 -20.50 26.52 -2.72
C LEU A 734 -19.54 27.17 -1.72
N LEU A 735 -20.05 28.06 -0.88
CA LEU A 735 -19.27 28.59 0.24
C LEU A 735 -19.00 27.50 1.28
N ASN A 736 -20.02 26.68 1.56
CA ASN A 736 -20.01 25.58 2.51
C ASN A 736 -20.44 24.28 1.83
N PRO A 737 -19.61 23.68 0.98
CA PRO A 737 -19.88 22.36 0.45
C PRO A 737 -19.85 21.36 1.61
N THR A 738 -20.85 20.51 1.69
CA THR A 738 -20.93 19.46 2.71
C THR A 738 -20.71 18.11 2.09
N ARG A 739 -20.16 17.20 2.88
CA ARG A 739 -20.15 15.78 2.60
C ARG A 739 -21.52 15.16 2.95
N PRO A 740 -21.81 13.91 2.54
CA PRO A 740 -23.07 13.25 2.90
C PRO A 740 -23.32 13.16 4.42
N ASP A 741 -22.26 13.14 5.23
CA ASP A 741 -22.33 13.14 6.70
C ASP A 741 -22.51 14.55 7.32
N GLY A 742 -22.66 15.59 6.51
CA GLY A 742 -22.85 16.97 6.95
C GLY A 742 -21.57 17.73 7.30
N SER A 743 -20.41 17.06 7.35
CA SER A 743 -19.13 17.74 7.59
C SER A 743 -18.68 18.60 6.40
N LEU A 744 -17.78 19.55 6.63
CA LEU A 744 -17.27 20.42 5.58
C LEU A 744 -16.44 19.62 4.56
N ASN A 745 -16.75 19.76 3.27
CA ASN A 745 -15.92 19.23 2.20
C ASN A 745 -14.76 20.20 1.90
N TYR A 746 -13.59 19.89 2.45
CA TYR A 746 -12.38 20.72 2.32
C TYR A 746 -11.52 20.40 1.08
N LEU A 747 -11.96 19.53 0.16
CA LEU A 747 -11.22 19.16 -1.06
C LEU A 747 -11.55 20.01 -2.30
N ASP A 748 -12.45 20.98 -2.20
CA ASP A 748 -12.96 21.77 -3.33
C ASP A 748 -11.98 22.82 -3.89
N ALA A 749 -10.67 22.55 -3.81
CA ALA A 749 -9.55 23.32 -4.36
C ALA A 749 -9.24 24.68 -3.69
N VAL A 750 -9.80 24.96 -2.51
CA VAL A 750 -9.49 26.18 -1.73
C VAL A 750 -8.68 25.91 -0.46
N VAL A 751 -8.38 24.65 -0.16
CA VAL A 751 -7.49 24.27 0.95
C VAL A 751 -6.17 23.78 0.41
N THR A 752 -5.08 24.36 0.88
CA THR A 752 -3.71 23.94 0.57
C THR A 752 -3.13 23.19 1.77
N PRO A 753 -2.75 21.92 1.61
CA PRO A 753 -2.02 21.21 2.67
C PRO A 753 -0.56 21.67 2.71
N LEU A 754 -0.03 21.87 3.91
CA LEU A 754 1.37 22.16 4.16
C LEU A 754 1.94 21.06 5.06
N GLY A 755 3.06 20.46 4.65
CA GLY A 755 3.69 19.34 5.36
C GLY A 755 3.25 17.95 4.88
N VAL A 756 2.22 17.88 4.04
CA VAL A 756 1.77 16.67 3.32
C VAL A 756 1.36 17.03 1.89
N ASP A 757 1.23 16.04 1.01
CA ASP A 757 0.82 16.25 -0.38
C ASP A 757 -0.71 16.26 -0.55
N ALA A 758 -1.17 16.61 -1.75
CA ALA A 758 -2.59 16.65 -2.08
C ALA A 758 -3.23 15.24 -2.07
N ALA A 759 -2.46 14.19 -2.38
CA ALA A 759 -2.96 12.81 -2.35
C ALA A 759 -3.30 12.36 -0.92
N THR A 760 -2.46 12.72 0.05
CA THR A 760 -2.70 12.52 1.48
C THR A 760 -3.95 13.26 1.93
N LEU A 761 -4.15 14.50 1.46
CA LEU A 761 -5.36 15.26 1.79
C LEU A 761 -6.64 14.57 1.29
N THR A 762 -6.61 14.00 0.07
CA THR A 762 -7.73 13.18 -0.44
C THR A 762 -8.00 11.99 0.46
N LYS A 763 -6.95 11.29 0.91
CA LYS A 763 -7.07 10.13 1.82
C LYS A 763 -7.58 10.49 3.21
N LEU A 764 -7.36 11.71 3.70
CA LEU A 764 -7.98 12.18 4.95
C LEU A 764 -9.51 12.26 4.86
N THR A 765 -10.07 12.36 3.64
CA THR A 765 -11.52 12.29 3.46
C THR A 765 -12.02 10.87 3.24
N ASP A 766 -11.18 9.86 3.21
CA ASP A 766 -11.66 8.50 3.07
C ASP A 766 -12.59 8.13 4.24
N THR A 767 -13.58 7.29 3.96
CA THR A 767 -14.49 6.72 4.97
C THR A 767 -14.25 5.23 5.15
N ASP A 768 -13.40 4.62 4.32
CA ASP A 768 -12.90 3.28 4.53
C ASP A 768 -11.86 3.30 5.65
N TYR A 769 -12.11 2.50 6.70
CA TYR A 769 -11.30 2.43 7.90
C TYR A 769 -10.03 1.56 7.73
N ASP A 770 -10.00 0.73 6.69
CA ASP A 770 -8.87 -0.15 6.32
C ASP A 770 -7.89 0.56 5.36
N SER A 771 -8.46 1.42 4.51
CA SER A 771 -7.76 2.47 3.77
C SER A 771 -7.33 3.63 4.69
N GLY A 772 -6.39 4.44 4.23
CA GLY A 772 -5.97 5.62 4.97
C GLY A 772 -4.82 6.38 4.33
N THR A 773 -4.33 7.38 5.06
CA THR A 773 -3.10 8.06 4.71
C THR A 773 -1.93 7.08 4.72
N PRO A 774 -0.87 7.32 3.93
CA PRO A 774 0.41 6.65 4.18
C PRO A 774 0.88 6.92 5.63
N ASP A 775 1.82 6.10 6.12
CA ASP A 775 2.45 6.35 7.41
C ASP A 775 3.20 7.69 7.38
N LEU A 776 2.59 8.72 7.98
CA LEU A 776 3.14 10.06 8.06
C LEU A 776 4.29 10.08 9.04
N ARG A 777 5.43 10.62 8.60
CA ARG A 777 6.67 10.74 9.40
C ARG A 777 6.94 12.17 9.85
N VAL A 778 5.88 12.99 9.88
CA VAL A 778 5.86 14.38 10.33
C VAL A 778 5.17 14.48 11.68
N ALA A 779 5.55 15.47 12.51
CA ALA A 779 4.90 15.71 13.79
C ALA A 779 3.61 16.55 13.66
N SER A 780 3.44 17.26 12.54
CA SER A 780 2.25 18.06 12.26
C SER A 780 2.09 18.34 10.77
N PHE A 781 0.87 18.63 10.33
CA PHE A 781 0.59 19.27 9.05
C PHE A 781 -0.46 20.38 9.21
N VAL A 782 -0.55 21.27 8.24
CA VAL A 782 -1.45 22.44 8.27
C VAL A 782 -2.38 22.43 7.06
N LEU A 783 -3.64 22.76 7.29
CA LEU A 783 -4.61 23.10 6.25
C LEU A 783 -4.75 24.62 6.18
N ASP A 784 -4.34 25.22 5.07
CA ASP A 784 -4.54 26.65 4.78
C ASP A 784 -5.80 26.83 3.93
N PHE A 785 -6.82 27.51 4.47
CA PHE A 785 -8.07 27.83 3.76
C PHE A 785 -7.92 29.02 2.80
N GLY A 786 -6.72 29.54 2.63
CA GLY A 786 -6.40 30.66 1.75
C GLY A 786 -6.76 32.02 2.36
N THR A 787 -6.36 33.06 1.66
CA THR A 787 -6.50 34.46 2.10
C THR A 787 -7.96 34.90 2.27
N ARG A 788 -8.88 34.28 1.50
CA ARG A 788 -10.27 34.71 1.34
C ARG A 788 -11.26 34.03 2.27
N TYR A 789 -10.85 33.00 2.99
CA TYR A 789 -11.78 32.22 3.82
C TYR A 789 -11.30 32.15 5.26
N ARG A 790 -12.27 32.04 6.17
CA ARG A 790 -12.05 31.66 7.57
C ARG A 790 -13.01 30.54 7.92
N VAL A 791 -12.55 29.58 8.70
CA VAL A 791 -13.36 28.48 9.21
C VAL A 791 -13.70 28.72 10.68
N THR A 792 -14.98 28.54 11.03
CA THR A 792 -15.45 28.35 12.41
C THR A 792 -15.75 26.86 12.57
N VAL A 793 -15.16 26.23 13.58
CA VAL A 793 -15.28 24.79 13.81
C VAL A 793 -15.98 24.54 15.16
N SER A 794 -16.91 23.59 15.18
CA SER A 794 -17.55 23.11 16.42
C SER A 794 -16.86 21.86 16.96
N SER A 795 -16.44 20.95 16.08
CA SER A 795 -15.74 19.72 16.47
C SER A 795 -14.92 19.13 15.33
N PHE A 796 -13.97 18.28 15.70
CA PHE A 796 -13.18 17.45 14.79
C PHE A 796 -13.51 15.99 15.05
N ALA A 797 -13.78 15.21 14.01
CA ALA A 797 -13.79 13.76 14.14
C ALA A 797 -12.54 13.20 13.47
N LEU A 798 -11.77 12.37 14.19
CA LEU A 798 -10.56 11.74 13.71
C LEU A 798 -10.70 10.23 13.87
N GLN A 799 -10.25 9.47 12.87
CA GLN A 799 -10.26 8.01 12.93
C GLN A 799 -8.87 7.46 12.59
N ALA A 800 -8.40 6.52 13.42
CA ALA A 800 -7.17 5.81 13.19
C ALA A 800 -7.39 4.72 12.15
N ARG A 801 -6.32 4.35 11.43
CA ARG A 801 -6.37 3.15 10.59
C ARG A 801 -6.69 1.93 11.45
N PHE A 802 -7.50 1.02 10.90
CA PHE A 802 -7.90 -0.20 11.60
C PHE A 802 -6.72 -0.96 12.19
N THR A 803 -6.88 -1.52 13.40
CA THR A 803 -5.82 -2.19 14.19
C THR A 803 -4.65 -1.31 14.64
N PHE A 804 -4.63 -0.02 14.28
CA PHE A 804 -3.54 0.91 14.55
C PHE A 804 -3.98 2.17 15.32
N GLY A 805 -4.92 2.03 16.25
CA GLY A 805 -5.38 3.12 17.13
C GLY A 805 -4.24 3.91 17.82
N ASN A 806 -3.16 3.22 18.19
CA ASN A 806 -1.94 3.82 18.74
C ASN A 806 -1.33 4.89 17.81
N ARG A 807 -1.40 4.72 16.48
CA ARG A 807 -0.78 5.65 15.52
C ARG A 807 -1.45 7.01 15.50
N LEU A 808 -2.70 7.14 15.95
CA LEU A 808 -3.40 8.43 16.05
C LEU A 808 -3.30 9.05 17.45
N GLN A 809 -2.90 8.29 18.48
CA GLN A 809 -2.87 8.73 19.87
C GLN A 809 -2.07 10.03 20.08
N GLY A 810 -2.59 10.96 20.88
CA GLY A 810 -1.93 12.21 21.24
C GLY A 810 -2.10 13.34 20.24
N THR A 811 -3.03 13.22 19.28
CA THR A 811 -3.29 14.24 18.26
C THR A 811 -4.19 15.34 18.81
N ASN A 812 -3.77 16.59 18.64
CA ASN A 812 -4.56 17.81 18.87
C ASN A 812 -4.70 18.62 17.58
N VAL A 813 -5.68 19.55 17.58
CA VAL A 813 -5.89 20.51 16.49
C VAL A 813 -5.77 21.93 17.02
N TYR A 814 -5.08 22.78 16.25
CA TYR A 814 -4.82 24.18 16.59
C TYR A 814 -5.33 25.12 15.49
N GLY A 815 -5.82 26.30 15.87
CA GLY A 815 -6.29 27.35 14.98
C GLY A 815 -5.30 28.52 14.89
N SER A 816 -5.14 29.11 13.71
CA SER A 816 -4.35 30.34 13.56
C SER A 816 -4.86 31.24 12.43
N ASN A 817 -4.57 32.54 12.56
CA ASN A 817 -4.78 33.54 11.51
C ASN A 817 -3.48 34.03 10.87
N ASP A 818 -2.32 33.78 11.49
CA ASP A 818 -0.99 34.21 11.05
C ASP A 818 -0.03 33.05 10.73
N GLY A 819 -0.37 31.82 11.11
CA GLY A 819 0.47 30.64 10.96
C GLY A 819 1.70 30.62 11.87
N ILE A 820 1.73 31.49 12.89
CA ILE A 820 2.82 31.66 13.87
C ILE A 820 2.27 31.48 15.29
N THR A 821 1.20 32.19 15.63
CA THR A 821 0.49 32.08 16.90
C THR A 821 -0.63 31.06 16.74
N TRP A 822 -0.70 30.07 17.64
CA TRP A 822 -1.62 28.94 17.53
C TRP A 822 -2.45 28.80 18.80
N ASP A 823 -3.76 28.76 18.63
CA ASP A 823 -4.74 28.50 19.69
C ASP A 823 -5.07 26.99 19.71
N LEU A 824 -5.00 26.34 20.88
CA LEU A 824 -5.42 24.94 21.01
C LEU A 824 -6.95 24.85 20.88
N LEU A 825 -7.44 24.10 19.90
CA LEU A 825 -8.89 23.99 19.65
C LEU A 825 -9.49 22.75 20.30
N THR A 826 -8.83 21.60 20.26
CA THR A 826 -9.38 20.35 20.78
C THR A 826 -9.47 20.34 22.30
N ALA A 827 -10.60 19.91 22.86
CA ALA A 827 -10.82 19.84 24.31
C ALA A 827 -9.99 18.75 25.01
N HIS A 828 -9.49 17.78 24.27
CA HIS A 828 -8.55 16.75 24.69
C HIS A 828 -7.87 16.16 23.46
N GLU A 829 -6.76 15.44 23.66
CA GLU A 829 -6.07 14.71 22.59
C GLU A 829 -6.77 13.38 22.29
N THR A 830 -6.52 12.83 21.10
CA THR A 830 -7.00 11.49 20.71
C THR A 830 -6.39 10.38 21.58
N ALA A 831 -7.19 9.35 21.88
CA ALA A 831 -6.77 8.12 22.55
C ALA A 831 -6.39 7.02 21.55
N ALA A 832 -5.81 5.92 22.05
CA ALA A 832 -5.44 4.74 21.27
C ALA A 832 -6.64 3.83 20.97
N VAL A 833 -7.57 4.31 20.13
CA VAL A 833 -8.76 3.54 19.69
C VAL A 833 -8.93 3.60 18.17
N ASN A 834 -9.53 2.56 17.59
CA ASN A 834 -9.78 2.46 16.14
C ASN A 834 -11.05 3.22 15.70
N ALA A 835 -12.01 3.39 16.60
CA ALA A 835 -13.27 4.07 16.32
C ALA A 835 -13.08 5.58 16.06
N TRP A 836 -14.08 6.20 15.42
CA TRP A 836 -14.15 7.65 15.27
C TRP A 836 -14.15 8.33 16.65
N GLN A 837 -13.25 9.29 16.83
CA GLN A 837 -13.19 10.13 18.02
C GLN A 837 -13.64 11.53 17.65
N THR A 838 -14.83 11.94 18.12
CA THR A 838 -15.34 13.31 17.92
C THR A 838 -14.97 14.17 19.12
N ILE A 839 -14.11 15.16 18.87
CA ILE A 839 -13.55 16.05 19.88
C ILE A 839 -14.12 17.46 19.65
N GLU A 840 -14.83 17.97 20.65
CA GLU A 840 -15.39 19.31 20.64
C GLU A 840 -14.30 20.38 20.71
N VAL A 841 -14.57 21.54 20.09
CA VAL A 841 -13.73 22.73 20.25
C VAL A 841 -13.93 23.31 21.65
N VAL A 842 -12.81 23.67 22.32
CA VAL A 842 -12.79 24.31 23.64
C VAL A 842 -13.69 25.55 23.66
N ALA A 843 -14.39 25.75 24.77
CA ALA A 843 -15.46 26.75 24.87
C ALA A 843 -15.00 28.16 24.50
N GLU A 844 -13.74 28.51 24.79
CA GLU A 844 -13.13 29.81 24.49
C GLU A 844 -13.02 30.09 22.98
N HIS A 845 -12.81 29.07 22.14
CA HIS A 845 -12.54 29.24 20.70
C HIS A 845 -13.71 28.84 19.77
N ARG A 846 -14.86 28.39 20.32
CA ARG A 846 -16.02 27.92 19.51
C ARG A 846 -16.59 28.93 18.51
N ARG A 847 -16.36 30.22 18.72
CA ARG A 847 -16.86 31.31 17.85
C ARG A 847 -15.75 31.97 17.03
N ASP A 848 -14.51 31.54 17.25
CA ASP A 848 -13.37 32.11 16.56
C ASP A 848 -13.33 31.64 15.11
N ARG A 849 -12.59 32.40 14.31
CA ARG A 849 -12.52 32.24 12.86
C ARG A 849 -11.05 32.17 12.46
N TYR A 850 -10.65 31.04 11.90
CA TYR A 850 -9.25 30.75 11.61
C TYR A 850 -9.01 30.59 10.11
N ARG A 851 -7.82 30.97 9.64
CA ARG A 851 -7.35 30.67 8.28
C ARG A 851 -6.66 29.31 8.23
N TYR A 852 -5.89 29.01 9.26
CA TYR A 852 -5.08 27.80 9.34
C TYR A 852 -5.63 26.86 10.40
N LEU A 853 -5.64 25.57 10.08
CA LEU A 853 -5.81 24.50 11.06
C LEU A 853 -4.56 23.62 11.06
N LYS A 854 -3.91 23.44 12.20
CA LYS A 854 -2.73 22.56 12.36
C LYS A 854 -3.12 21.32 13.14
N PHE A 855 -2.88 20.16 12.55
CA PHE A 855 -3.00 18.86 13.20
C PHE A 855 -1.61 18.47 13.70
N GLN A 856 -1.48 18.13 14.98
CA GLN A 856 -0.18 17.91 15.61
C GLN A 856 -0.26 16.77 16.63
N VAL A 857 0.75 15.91 16.64
CA VAL A 857 0.92 14.89 17.69
C VAL A 857 1.73 15.53 18.83
N ASP A 858 1.08 15.77 19.97
CA ASP A 858 1.69 16.37 21.15
C ASP A 858 2.27 15.29 22.08
N HIS A 859 1.49 14.23 22.34
CA HIS A 859 1.87 13.14 23.24
C HIS A 859 1.68 11.78 22.57
N PRO A 860 2.64 11.30 21.77
CA PRO A 860 2.55 9.96 21.21
C PRO A 860 2.49 8.92 22.35
N GLY A 861 1.74 7.85 22.10
CA GLY A 861 1.63 6.69 22.98
C GLY A 861 2.95 5.94 23.20
N VAL A 862 2.87 4.89 24.02
CA VAL A 862 4.00 4.00 24.27
C VAL A 862 4.39 3.22 23.00
N PRO A 863 5.68 2.90 22.79
CA PRO A 863 6.11 2.06 21.69
C PRO A 863 5.38 0.70 21.69
N THR A 864 4.68 0.38 20.60
CA THR A 864 3.97 -0.91 20.41
C THR A 864 4.48 -1.70 19.21
N ASP A 865 5.26 -1.08 18.32
CA ASP A 865 5.90 -1.71 17.17
C ASP A 865 7.24 -1.00 16.86
N PRO A 866 8.14 -1.59 16.03
CA PRO A 866 9.47 -1.01 15.77
C PRO A 866 9.46 0.37 15.10
N ALA A 867 8.35 0.77 14.48
CA ALA A 867 8.20 2.04 13.79
C ALA A 867 7.48 3.12 14.62
N TYR A 868 6.91 2.75 15.78
CA TYR A 868 6.18 3.63 16.69
C TYR A 868 6.89 3.80 18.04
N PRO A 869 6.97 5.02 18.62
CA PRO A 869 6.49 6.29 18.10
C PRO A 869 7.37 6.78 16.94
N GLY A 870 6.73 7.33 15.90
CA GLY A 870 7.45 7.89 14.77
C GLY A 870 6.76 7.79 13.43
N ILE A 871 5.67 7.04 13.37
CA ILE A 871 4.67 7.01 12.32
C ILE A 871 3.32 7.46 12.89
N TRP A 872 2.55 8.15 12.06
CA TRP A 872 1.23 8.70 12.36
C TRP A 872 0.33 8.45 11.16
N SER A 873 -0.89 7.97 11.34
CA SER A 873 -1.80 7.69 10.22
C SER A 873 -3.26 7.89 10.59
N PHE A 874 -4.05 8.16 9.56
CA PHE A 874 -5.49 8.38 9.64
C PHE A 874 -6.18 7.44 8.66
N SER A 875 -7.33 6.90 9.04
CA SER A 875 -8.30 6.42 8.04
C SER A 875 -9.24 7.54 7.60
N GLY A 876 -9.50 8.53 8.46
CA GLY A 876 -10.39 9.63 8.12
C GLY A 876 -10.35 10.84 9.06
N LEU A 877 -10.80 11.98 8.53
CA LEU A 877 -10.90 13.27 9.19
C LEU A 877 -12.18 14.02 8.76
N LYS A 878 -12.99 14.41 9.74
CA LYS A 878 -14.17 15.27 9.57
C LYS A 878 -13.98 16.59 10.30
N ILE A 879 -14.31 17.68 9.62
CA ILE A 879 -14.32 19.03 10.19
C ILE A 879 -15.77 19.50 10.25
N ASN A 880 -16.35 19.51 11.45
CA ASN A 880 -17.71 19.99 11.65
C ASN A 880 -17.65 21.50 11.84
N GLY A 881 -17.98 22.24 10.79
CA GLY A 881 -17.83 23.68 10.79
C GLY A 881 -18.29 24.32 9.50
N MET A 882 -18.12 25.63 9.42
CA MET A 882 -18.48 26.42 8.25
C MET A 882 -17.41 27.44 7.92
N ARG A 883 -17.21 27.65 6.62
CA ARG A 883 -16.43 28.72 6.05
C ARG A 883 -17.24 30.00 5.97
N SER A 884 -16.55 31.10 6.16
CA SER A 884 -17.01 32.47 5.94
C SER A 884 -16.00 33.21 5.06
N GLU A 885 -16.46 34.18 4.27
CA GLU A 885 -15.57 34.99 3.45
C GLU A 885 -14.90 36.08 4.30
N ALA A 886 -13.58 36.21 4.15
CA ALA A 886 -12.82 37.36 4.60
C ALA A 886 -12.81 38.43 3.50
N ALA A 887 -12.86 39.70 3.89
CA ALA A 887 -12.78 40.81 2.93
C ALA A 887 -11.42 40.81 2.23
N GLY A 888 -11.39 40.80 0.89
CA GLY A 888 -10.16 40.84 0.11
C GLY A 888 -10.26 40.07 -1.20
N THR A 889 -9.34 40.33 -2.12
CA THR A 889 -9.33 39.72 -3.47
C THR A 889 -8.01 39.09 -3.86
N ILE A 890 -6.95 39.26 -3.07
CA ILE A 890 -5.65 38.59 -3.33
C ILE A 890 -5.86 37.08 -3.24
N THR A 891 -5.36 36.35 -4.23
CA THR A 891 -5.51 34.87 -4.32
C THR A 891 -4.18 34.13 -4.27
N ALA A 892 -3.07 34.81 -4.54
CA ALA A 892 -1.74 34.22 -4.54
C ALA A 892 -0.74 35.15 -3.85
N VAL A 893 0.09 34.59 -2.99
CA VAL A 893 1.18 35.25 -2.29
C VAL A 893 2.37 34.29 -2.22
N SER A 894 3.55 34.76 -2.57
CA SER A 894 4.82 34.03 -2.43
C SER A 894 5.90 34.94 -1.83
N ILE A 895 6.83 34.34 -1.11
CA ILE A 895 7.98 35.03 -0.51
C ILE A 895 9.26 34.27 -0.85
N THR A 896 10.27 35.00 -1.33
CA THR A 896 11.55 34.43 -1.73
C THR A 896 12.71 35.30 -1.29
N SER A 897 13.85 34.67 -1.07
CA SER A 897 15.12 35.36 -0.88
C SER A 897 16.22 34.52 -1.56
N PRO A 898 16.97 35.09 -2.52
CA PRO A 898 18.03 34.35 -3.22
C PRO A 898 19.23 34.03 -2.32
N ALA A 899 19.37 34.72 -1.19
CA ALA A 899 20.43 34.47 -0.20
C ALA A 899 20.01 33.43 0.86
N ALA A 900 18.75 33.02 0.88
CA ALA A 900 18.25 32.12 1.92
C ALA A 900 18.80 30.71 1.77
N VAL A 901 19.22 30.12 2.89
CA VAL A 901 19.54 28.69 3.00
C VAL A 901 18.32 28.00 3.60
N ALA A 902 17.58 27.23 2.79
CA ALA A 902 16.31 26.59 3.21
C ALA A 902 15.35 27.56 3.95
N GLY A 903 15.20 28.78 3.41
CA GLY A 903 14.33 29.82 3.98
C GLY A 903 14.93 30.61 5.15
N ARG A 904 16.09 30.23 5.71
CA ARG A 904 16.79 31.06 6.72
C ARG A 904 17.44 32.25 6.05
N VAL A 905 17.19 33.44 6.61
CA VAL A 905 17.73 34.73 6.17
C VAL A 905 18.35 35.47 7.34
N THR A 906 19.36 36.27 7.04
CA THR A 906 20.11 37.08 8.00
C THR A 906 19.99 38.57 7.70
N THR A 907 20.63 39.39 8.53
CA THR A 907 20.59 40.85 8.36
C THR A 907 21.30 41.25 7.07
N GLY A 908 20.61 42.00 6.21
CA GLY A 908 21.11 42.46 4.91
C GLY A 908 20.59 41.64 3.73
N ASP A 909 20.02 40.46 3.96
CA ASP A 909 19.55 39.60 2.87
C ASP A 909 18.40 40.24 2.09
N PRO A 910 18.42 40.15 0.75
CA PRO A 910 17.35 40.65 -0.10
C PRO A 910 16.12 39.73 -0.01
N VAL A 911 14.94 40.33 0.05
CA VAL A 911 13.67 39.61 0.08
C VAL A 911 12.73 40.18 -0.98
N THR A 912 11.98 39.29 -1.62
CA THR A 912 10.95 39.59 -2.60
C THR A 912 9.65 38.93 -2.19
N VAL A 913 8.57 39.73 -2.14
CA VAL A 913 7.20 39.24 -2.01
C VAL A 913 6.47 39.50 -3.32
N ALA A 914 5.88 38.46 -3.92
CA ALA A 914 5.02 38.59 -5.08
C ALA A 914 3.59 38.20 -4.72
N PHE A 915 2.61 38.98 -5.18
CA PHE A 915 1.21 38.68 -4.92
C PHE A 915 0.29 39.20 -6.02
N ALA A 916 -0.86 38.53 -6.18
CA ALA A 916 -1.79 38.80 -7.26
C ALA A 916 -3.25 38.85 -6.79
N SER A 917 -4.04 39.72 -7.43
CA SER A 917 -5.48 39.88 -7.25
C SER A 917 -6.20 39.93 -8.61
N PRO A 918 -7.35 39.26 -8.80
CA PRO A 918 -8.13 39.32 -10.05
C PRO A 918 -8.62 40.73 -10.40
N THR A 919 -8.84 41.57 -9.40
CA THR A 919 -9.27 42.97 -9.56
C THR A 919 -8.21 43.92 -9.00
N PRO A 920 -8.11 45.17 -9.53
CA PRO A 920 -7.15 46.15 -9.02
C PRO A 920 -7.36 46.45 -7.53
N ILE A 921 -6.26 46.56 -6.78
CA ILE A 921 -6.23 46.90 -5.35
C ILE A 921 -5.41 48.17 -5.11
N THR A 922 -5.64 48.85 -3.98
CA THR A 922 -4.96 50.11 -3.61
C THR A 922 -4.61 50.12 -2.12
N GLY A 923 -3.89 51.15 -1.65
CA GLY A 923 -3.54 51.30 -0.22
C GLY A 923 -2.71 50.13 0.31
N VAL A 924 -1.79 49.63 -0.52
CA VAL A 924 -1.00 48.43 -0.25
C VAL A 924 0.14 48.75 0.72
N THR A 925 0.24 48.00 1.81
CA THR A 925 1.43 47.97 2.66
C THR A 925 1.86 46.53 2.90
N VAL A 926 3.17 46.27 2.81
CA VAL A 926 3.77 44.95 2.98
C VAL A 926 4.80 45.03 4.10
N THR A 927 4.76 44.09 5.05
CA THR A 927 5.79 43.97 6.09
C THR A 927 6.28 42.54 6.24
N ILE A 928 7.56 42.38 6.56
CA ILE A 928 8.16 41.09 6.97
C ILE A 928 8.79 41.24 8.35
N GLY A 929 8.36 40.41 9.30
CA GLY A 929 8.80 40.54 10.70
C GLY A 929 8.55 41.94 11.27
N GLY A 930 7.44 42.56 10.88
CA GLY A 930 7.08 43.94 11.23
C GLY A 930 7.81 45.06 10.46
N ARG A 931 8.72 44.73 9.53
CA ARG A 931 9.50 45.73 8.78
C ARG A 931 8.88 46.02 7.41
N PRO A 932 8.70 47.29 7.02
CA PRO A 932 8.06 47.63 5.75
C PRO A 932 8.92 47.29 4.53
N LEU A 933 8.25 46.84 3.46
CA LEU A 933 8.82 46.68 2.12
C LEU A 933 8.08 47.59 1.13
N ALA A 934 8.82 48.16 0.18
CA ALA A 934 8.24 49.01 -0.85
C ALA A 934 7.53 48.15 -1.90
N ALA A 935 6.20 48.25 -1.97
CA ALA A 935 5.37 47.52 -2.94
C ALA A 935 5.09 48.36 -4.18
N THR A 936 5.25 47.78 -5.37
CA THR A 936 4.99 48.41 -6.67
C THR A 936 4.09 47.54 -7.55
N SER A 937 3.31 48.18 -8.42
CA SER A 937 2.46 47.52 -9.42
C SER A 937 2.19 48.45 -10.60
N VAL A 938 2.10 47.89 -11.81
CA VAL A 938 1.78 48.63 -13.05
C VAL A 938 0.28 48.60 -13.35
N ASP A 939 -0.39 47.48 -13.05
CA ASP A 939 -1.79 47.21 -13.40
C ASP A 939 -2.74 47.24 -12.18
N GLY A 940 -2.19 47.42 -10.98
CA GLY A 940 -2.90 47.35 -9.71
C GLY A 940 -3.33 45.93 -9.32
N ARG A 941 -3.00 44.91 -10.11
CA ARG A 941 -3.40 43.50 -9.91
C ARG A 941 -2.22 42.63 -9.51
N SER A 942 -1.08 42.84 -10.16
CA SER A 942 0.17 42.11 -9.94
C SER A 942 1.14 43.00 -9.20
N TRP A 943 1.54 42.60 -7.99
CA TRP A 943 2.36 43.41 -7.11
C TRP A 943 3.66 42.69 -6.77
N THR A 944 4.71 43.49 -6.60
CA THR A 944 6.00 43.02 -6.11
C THR A 944 6.48 43.99 -5.03
N ALA A 945 6.91 43.45 -3.89
CA ALA A 945 7.56 44.20 -2.84
C ALA A 945 8.98 43.67 -2.60
N THR A 946 9.98 44.55 -2.68
CA THR A 946 11.39 44.19 -2.51
C THR A 946 12.05 45.06 -1.46
N GLY A 947 13.09 44.51 -0.82
CA GLY A 947 13.89 45.22 0.17
C GLY A 947 14.89 44.30 0.85
N THR A 948 15.61 44.83 1.83
CA THR A 948 16.55 44.08 2.67
C THR A 948 16.04 44.00 4.10
N LEU A 949 16.32 42.88 4.76
CA LEU A 949 16.01 42.74 6.19
C LEU A 949 17.07 43.48 7.01
N GLY A 950 16.68 44.25 8.02
CA GLY A 950 17.65 44.77 9.00
C GLY A 950 17.77 43.83 10.20
N ALA A 951 18.31 44.29 11.33
CA ALA A 951 18.68 43.45 12.49
C ALA A 951 17.62 42.41 12.91
N LEU A 952 17.93 41.12 12.80
CA LEU A 952 17.01 40.03 13.14
C LEU A 952 17.39 39.42 14.50
N THR A 953 16.40 39.21 15.37
CA THR A 953 16.54 38.35 16.56
C THR A 953 16.21 36.92 16.14
N GLY A 954 17.03 35.95 16.56
CA GLY A 954 17.13 34.72 15.79
C GLY A 954 16.16 33.60 16.08
N GLY A 955 15.81 32.88 15.00
CA GLY A 955 15.31 31.51 14.98
C GLY A 955 13.88 31.31 14.48
N THR A 956 13.08 32.36 14.43
CA THR A 956 11.62 32.24 14.25
C THR A 956 11.17 32.54 12.83
N ARG A 957 10.04 31.93 12.43
CA ARG A 957 9.33 32.29 11.19
C ARG A 957 8.96 33.77 11.22
N LEU A 958 9.26 34.48 10.14
CA LEU A 958 8.91 35.89 9.99
C LEU A 958 7.46 36.01 9.48
N ASP A 959 6.65 36.84 10.14
CA ASP A 959 5.31 37.17 9.65
C ASP A 959 5.41 38.00 8.37
N LEU A 960 4.76 37.53 7.30
CA LEU A 960 4.52 38.31 6.09
C LEU A 960 3.12 38.90 6.20
N ALA A 961 2.99 40.20 6.41
CA ALA A 961 1.69 40.87 6.47
C ALA A 961 1.45 41.79 5.27
N ILE A 962 0.31 41.64 4.60
CA ILE A 962 -0.11 42.50 3.47
C ILE A 962 -1.45 43.15 3.82
N ASN A 963 -1.48 44.47 3.93
CA ASN A 963 -2.71 45.25 4.02
C ASN A 963 -3.05 45.83 2.65
N HIS A 964 -4.33 45.87 2.31
CA HIS A 964 -4.80 46.46 1.05
C HIS A 964 -6.27 46.92 1.14
N THR A 965 -6.69 47.69 0.14
CA THR A 965 -8.06 48.14 -0.08
C THR A 965 -8.56 47.59 -1.42
N THR A 966 -9.76 47.00 -1.43
CA THR A 966 -10.36 46.42 -2.64
C THR A 966 -10.80 47.49 -3.63
N SER A 967 -11.08 47.10 -4.88
CA SER A 967 -11.64 47.99 -5.91
C SER A 967 -12.96 48.67 -5.49
N ALA A 968 -13.72 48.02 -4.60
CA ALA A 968 -14.94 48.56 -3.99
C ALA A 968 -14.67 49.55 -2.83
N ARG A 969 -13.42 50.00 -2.64
CA ARG A 969 -12.97 50.92 -1.57
C ARG A 969 -13.22 50.41 -0.15
N LYS A 970 -13.24 49.09 0.05
CA LYS A 970 -13.35 48.47 1.38
C LYS A 970 -11.97 48.04 1.87
N ARG A 971 -11.66 48.30 3.14
CA ARG A 971 -10.45 47.76 3.79
C ARG A 971 -10.54 46.24 3.83
N ALA A 972 -9.55 45.56 3.29
CA ALA A 972 -9.47 44.10 3.31
C ALA A 972 -8.89 43.59 4.63
N ALA A 973 -9.08 42.30 4.91
CA ALA A 973 -8.38 41.60 5.97
C ALA A 973 -6.87 41.59 5.66
N THR A 974 -6.06 41.75 6.71
CA THR A 974 -4.61 41.58 6.60
C THR A 974 -4.30 40.14 6.21
N ILE A 975 -3.46 39.98 5.20
CA ILE A 975 -3.01 38.66 4.76
C ILE A 975 -1.71 38.37 5.46
N HIS A 976 -1.69 37.28 6.23
CA HIS A 976 -0.50 36.76 6.88
C HIS A 976 0.04 35.55 6.13
N GLY A 977 1.36 35.44 5.94
CA GLY A 977 1.99 34.30 5.29
C GLY A 977 1.69 34.14 3.79
N ALA A 978 2.47 33.28 3.13
CA ALA A 978 2.29 32.93 1.72
C ALA A 978 1.19 31.87 1.53
N THR A 979 0.63 31.79 0.31
CA THR A 979 -0.38 30.78 -0.06
C THR A 979 0.24 29.54 -0.71
N ASP A 980 1.50 29.61 -1.13
CA ASP A 980 2.25 28.51 -1.76
C ASP A 980 3.14 27.75 -0.77
N GLY A 981 3.01 28.04 0.53
CA GLY A 981 3.82 27.43 1.59
C GLY A 981 5.20 28.04 1.78
N THR A 982 5.62 29.01 0.96
CA THR A 982 6.92 29.68 1.15
C THR A 982 6.94 30.48 2.46
N ALA A 983 8.08 30.42 3.16
CA ALA A 983 8.28 31.12 4.43
C ALA A 983 9.76 31.47 4.61
N LEU A 984 10.03 32.54 5.35
CA LEU A 984 11.38 32.91 5.76
C LEU A 984 11.52 32.81 7.28
N TYR A 985 12.72 32.42 7.71
CA TYR A 985 13.12 32.31 9.11
C TYR A 985 14.25 33.29 9.38
N GLY A 986 14.01 34.27 10.24
CA GLY A 986 14.98 35.31 10.50
C GLY A 986 15.99 34.89 11.57
N SER A 987 17.29 35.02 11.28
CA SER A 987 18.33 34.77 12.28
C SER A 987 19.54 35.68 12.09
N GLY A 988 19.85 36.48 13.11
CA GLY A 988 21.01 37.36 13.11
C GLY A 988 22.30 36.62 13.50
N ASP A 989 23.39 36.93 12.83
CA ASP A 989 24.71 36.31 13.01
C ASP A 989 25.66 37.15 13.91
N SER A 990 25.14 38.10 14.68
CA SER A 990 25.93 39.02 15.52
C SER A 990 26.84 38.30 16.52
N ASP A 991 26.33 37.19 17.07
CA ASP A 991 26.99 36.41 18.13
C ASP A 991 27.28 34.98 17.63
N LEU A 992 27.46 34.81 16.31
CA LEU A 992 27.77 33.51 15.71
C LEU A 992 29.20 33.10 16.08
N ILE A 993 29.34 31.90 16.65
CA ILE A 993 30.65 31.29 16.91
C ILE A 993 31.14 30.58 15.65
N ASP A 994 32.35 30.90 15.19
CA ASP A 994 32.96 30.23 14.04
C ASP A 994 33.49 28.84 14.42
N LEU A 995 32.65 27.82 14.23
CA LEU A 995 33.04 26.42 14.44
C LEU A 995 34.15 25.93 13.51
N ARG A 996 34.42 26.61 12.39
CA ARG A 996 35.48 26.20 11.47
C ARG A 996 36.88 26.44 12.07
N ALA A 997 36.98 27.28 13.10
CA ALA A 997 38.21 27.52 13.84
C ALA A 997 38.50 26.44 14.90
N ALA A 998 37.51 25.59 15.23
CA ALA A 998 37.69 24.50 16.19
C ALA A 998 38.29 23.25 15.53
N VAL A 999 39.04 22.46 16.31
CA VAL A 999 39.65 21.21 15.86
C VAL A 999 38.62 20.09 15.86
N VAL A 1000 38.61 19.27 14.82
CA VAL A 1000 37.75 18.08 14.69
C VAL A 1000 38.60 16.85 14.38
N ASP A 1001 38.06 15.67 14.66
CA ASP A 1001 38.69 14.41 14.24
C ASP A 1001 38.90 14.40 12.71
N PRO A 1002 40.13 14.16 12.20
CA PRO A 1002 40.41 14.06 10.78
C PRO A 1002 39.49 13.08 10.03
N ALA A 1003 39.06 11.98 10.67
CA ALA A 1003 38.15 11.01 10.07
C ALA A 1003 36.72 11.57 9.88
N GLN A 1004 36.34 12.58 10.66
CA GLN A 1004 35.02 13.22 10.62
C GLN A 1004 35.03 14.60 9.93
N ALA A 1005 36.19 15.10 9.50
CA ALA A 1005 36.37 16.46 8.99
C ALA A 1005 35.45 16.81 7.81
N VAL A 1006 35.20 15.86 6.90
CA VAL A 1006 34.28 16.06 5.76
C VAL A 1006 32.85 16.30 6.25
N HIS A 1007 32.41 15.59 7.28
CA HIS A 1007 31.07 15.76 7.86
C HIS A 1007 30.97 17.05 8.68
N ALA A 1008 32.02 17.40 9.44
CA ALA A 1008 32.09 18.69 10.13
C ALA A 1008 32.06 19.88 9.17
N ALA A 1009 32.71 19.77 8.02
CA ALA A 1009 32.66 20.80 6.98
C ALA A 1009 31.27 20.87 6.33
N ALA A 1010 30.66 19.71 6.04
CA ALA A 1010 29.34 19.64 5.40
C ALA A 1010 28.25 20.35 6.22
N VAL A 1011 28.27 20.24 7.55
CA VAL A 1011 27.26 20.89 8.41
C VAL A 1011 27.46 22.40 8.57
N LEU A 1012 28.51 22.97 7.97
CA LEU A 1012 28.89 24.38 8.11
C LEU A 1012 29.02 25.09 6.75
N ASP A 1013 28.64 24.47 5.62
CA ASP A 1013 28.97 25.01 4.29
C ASP A 1013 27.91 25.95 3.69
N GLY A 1014 26.77 26.11 4.38
CA GLY A 1014 25.67 26.96 3.96
C GLY A 1014 24.78 26.33 2.88
N LYS A 1015 24.76 25.00 2.74
CA LYS A 1015 23.97 24.30 1.72
C LYS A 1015 23.09 23.23 2.37
N ALA A 1016 21.78 23.39 2.21
CA ALA A 1016 20.82 22.40 2.68
C ALA A 1016 20.94 21.01 2.00
N ALA A 1017 21.66 20.92 0.88
CA ALA A 1017 21.84 19.69 0.10
C ALA A 1017 23.06 18.84 0.56
N THR A 1018 23.96 19.40 1.35
CA THR A 1018 25.08 18.68 1.98
C THR A 1018 24.73 18.39 3.43
N PHE A 1019 25.27 17.30 3.98
CA PHE A 1019 24.91 16.86 5.34
C PHE A 1019 25.95 15.91 5.94
N SER A 1020 25.91 15.79 7.26
CA SER A 1020 26.61 14.72 7.98
C SER A 1020 25.85 13.38 7.88
N ASP A 1021 26.58 12.26 7.89
CA ASP A 1021 26.00 10.92 7.98
C ASP A 1021 26.95 9.99 8.73
N ILE A 1022 27.04 10.20 10.05
CA ILE A 1022 27.98 9.50 10.92
C ILE A 1022 27.28 8.89 12.13
N ASP A 1023 27.85 7.81 12.66
CA ASP A 1023 27.31 7.12 13.83
C ASP A 1023 27.47 7.98 15.09
N LYS A 1024 26.35 8.24 15.77
CA LYS A 1024 26.18 8.76 17.14
C LYS A 1024 26.74 10.11 17.55
N SER A 1025 27.88 10.57 17.02
CA SER A 1025 28.42 11.87 17.47
C SER A 1025 29.42 12.56 16.53
N LEU A 1026 29.37 13.90 16.56
CA LEU A 1026 30.33 14.82 15.94
C LEU A 1026 30.85 15.80 17.00
N THR A 1027 32.18 15.92 17.17
CA THR A 1027 32.78 16.73 18.26
C THR A 1027 33.75 17.78 17.73
N TRP A 1028 33.68 18.99 18.30
CA TRP A 1028 34.59 20.12 18.06
C TRP A 1028 35.34 20.49 19.35
N ASP A 1029 36.66 20.64 19.26
CA ASP A 1029 37.57 21.09 20.33
C ASP A 1029 38.02 22.54 20.08
N PHE A 1030 37.71 23.45 21.00
CA PHE A 1030 38.10 24.86 20.90
C PHE A 1030 39.56 25.14 21.30
N GLY A 1031 40.28 24.13 21.81
CA GLY A 1031 41.68 24.22 22.25
C GLY A 1031 41.81 24.39 23.76
N ALA A 1032 43.02 24.10 24.29
CA ALA A 1032 43.27 24.05 25.73
C ALA A 1032 43.04 25.38 26.46
N ASP A 1033 43.25 26.50 25.76
CA ASP A 1033 43.13 27.86 26.32
C ASP A 1033 41.80 28.53 25.94
N SER A 1034 40.84 27.80 25.35
CA SER A 1034 39.57 28.37 24.88
C SER A 1034 38.36 27.67 25.48
N THR A 1035 37.34 28.46 25.83
CA THR A 1035 36.01 27.93 26.19
C THR A 1035 34.90 28.72 25.53
N PHE A 1036 33.85 28.02 25.08
CA PHE A 1036 32.64 28.63 24.54
C PHE A 1036 31.50 28.59 25.58
N ARG A 1037 30.59 29.57 25.49
CA ARG A 1037 29.27 29.54 26.13
C ARG A 1037 28.23 29.48 25.02
N LEU A 1038 27.25 28.58 25.14
CA LEU A 1038 26.14 28.49 24.19
C LEU A 1038 24.98 29.36 24.68
N ASP A 1039 24.51 30.28 23.85
CA ASP A 1039 23.23 30.96 24.05
C ASP A 1039 22.12 30.22 23.29
N ARG A 1040 22.42 29.72 22.08
CA ARG A 1040 21.45 29.09 21.18
C ARG A 1040 22.13 28.32 20.06
N ALA A 1041 21.42 27.36 19.47
CA ALA A 1041 21.78 26.75 18.19
C ALA A 1041 20.64 26.84 17.16
N ASP A 1042 20.97 27.17 15.92
CA ASP A 1042 20.09 26.95 14.78
C ASP A 1042 20.53 25.65 14.09
N LEU A 1043 19.58 24.76 13.84
CA LEU A 1043 19.83 23.43 13.26
C LEU A 1043 18.89 23.18 12.08
N LEU A 1044 19.45 22.72 10.97
CA LEU A 1044 18.72 22.21 9.82
C LEU A 1044 18.99 20.73 9.67
N ALA A 1045 17.94 19.91 9.66
CA ALA A 1045 18.06 18.48 9.41
C ALA A 1045 18.51 18.20 7.97
N ARG A 1046 19.09 17.02 7.73
CA ARG A 1046 19.24 16.47 6.38
C ARG A 1046 17.88 16.52 5.65
N GLN A 1047 17.90 17.01 4.41
CA GLN A 1047 16.66 17.34 3.66
C GLN A 1047 15.99 16.13 3.00
N ASP A 1048 15.88 15.02 3.72
CA ASP A 1048 15.20 13.81 3.28
C ASP A 1048 14.57 13.05 4.48
N ASN A 1049 13.96 11.90 4.17
CA ASN A 1049 13.27 11.08 5.17
C ASN A 1049 14.24 10.51 6.23
N ASN A 1050 15.51 10.28 5.90
CA ASN A 1050 16.50 9.82 6.89
C ASN A 1050 16.78 10.93 7.91
N GLY A 1051 16.90 12.17 7.43
CA GLY A 1051 17.03 13.35 8.29
C GLY A 1051 15.88 13.48 9.29
N MET A 1052 14.66 13.15 8.90
CA MET A 1052 13.47 13.20 9.77
C MET A 1052 13.35 12.02 10.73
N ILE A 1053 13.60 10.79 10.25
CA ILE A 1053 13.45 9.58 11.07
C ILE A 1053 14.54 9.50 12.15
N ARG A 1054 15.76 9.93 11.83
CA ARG A 1054 16.94 9.78 12.70
C ARG A 1054 17.20 10.99 13.58
N LEU A 1055 16.51 12.11 13.37
CA LEU A 1055 16.65 13.33 14.18
C LEU A 1055 16.28 13.19 15.66
N PRO A 1056 15.22 12.44 16.05
CA PRO A 1056 14.79 12.38 17.44
C PRO A 1056 15.91 11.89 18.35
N GLY A 1057 16.15 12.63 19.43
CA GLY A 1057 17.22 12.34 20.39
C GLY A 1057 18.53 13.09 20.12
N LEU A 1058 18.66 13.79 18.98
CA LEU A 1058 19.80 14.65 18.70
C LEU A 1058 19.83 15.84 19.67
N VAL A 1059 20.90 15.96 20.44
CA VAL A 1059 21.15 17.05 21.39
C VAL A 1059 22.55 17.63 21.18
N LEU A 1060 22.75 18.88 21.60
CA LEU A 1060 24.09 19.46 21.74
C LEU A 1060 24.56 19.32 23.19
N GLN A 1061 25.84 19.00 23.36
CA GLN A 1061 26.45 18.76 24.67
C GLN A 1061 27.79 19.47 24.80
N GLY A 1062 28.13 19.89 26.01
CA GLY A 1062 29.39 20.53 26.38
C GLY A 1062 30.23 19.65 27.30
N SER A 1063 31.55 19.67 27.15
CA SER A 1063 32.50 19.01 28.06
C SER A 1063 33.78 19.83 28.24
N ASN A 1064 34.48 19.59 29.35
CA ASN A 1064 35.83 20.10 29.61
C ASN A 1064 36.90 18.99 29.69
N ASP A 1065 36.50 17.72 29.68
CA ASP A 1065 37.37 16.57 29.92
C ASP A 1065 37.13 15.37 28.98
N LEU A 1066 36.20 15.50 28.02
CA LEU A 1066 35.71 14.46 27.09
C LEU A 1066 35.01 13.25 27.73
N SER A 1067 34.96 13.15 29.05
CA SER A 1067 34.34 12.04 29.77
C SER A 1067 32.97 12.42 30.35
N THR A 1068 32.85 13.64 30.86
CA THR A 1068 31.64 14.20 31.46
C THR A 1068 31.00 15.15 30.48
N TRP A 1069 29.73 14.91 30.13
CA TRP A 1069 29.00 15.69 29.13
C TRP A 1069 27.74 16.31 29.74
N THR A 1070 27.60 17.63 29.58
CA THR A 1070 26.41 18.38 29.98
C THR A 1070 25.53 18.62 28.75
N THR A 1071 24.27 18.22 28.79
CA THR A 1071 23.31 18.52 27.72
C THR A 1071 22.98 20.01 27.72
N LEU A 1072 23.26 20.68 26.60
CA LEU A 1072 23.11 22.12 26.42
C LEU A 1072 21.81 22.51 25.75
N THR A 1073 21.14 21.60 25.04
CA THR A 1073 19.86 21.88 24.36
C THR A 1073 18.83 20.81 24.65
N GLY A 1074 17.55 21.13 24.49
CA GLY A 1074 16.53 20.10 24.30
C GLY A 1074 16.81 19.25 23.05
N PRO A 1075 16.17 18.07 22.91
CA PRO A 1075 16.29 17.26 21.71
C PRO A 1075 15.69 18.00 20.50
N ALA A 1076 16.31 17.83 19.34
CA ALA A 1076 15.72 18.24 18.07
C ALA A 1076 14.39 17.48 17.82
N PHE A 1077 13.45 18.14 17.15
CA PHE A 1077 12.14 17.60 16.81
C PHE A 1077 12.02 17.37 15.31
N LYS A 1078 11.09 16.50 14.89
CA LYS A 1078 10.94 16.11 13.48
C LYS A 1078 10.41 17.25 12.61
N THR A 1079 11.31 17.99 11.97
CA THR A 1079 10.99 18.98 10.93
C THR A 1079 12.15 19.15 9.94
N LEU A 1080 11.80 19.43 8.68
CA LEU A 1080 12.77 19.81 7.64
C LEU A 1080 13.08 21.31 7.66
N ALA A 1081 12.27 22.11 8.37
CA ALA A 1081 12.53 23.52 8.57
C ALA A 1081 13.66 23.74 9.59
N TRP A 1082 14.22 24.95 9.59
CA TRP A 1082 15.17 25.37 10.62
C TRP A 1082 14.56 25.27 12.02
N GLN A 1083 15.34 24.71 12.93
CA GLN A 1083 15.02 24.61 14.34
C GLN A 1083 15.88 25.57 15.13
N ASN A 1084 15.30 26.14 16.17
CA ASN A 1084 15.98 27.03 17.08
C ASN A 1084 15.97 26.42 18.47
N LEU A 1085 17.16 26.05 18.95
CA LEU A 1085 17.34 25.35 20.21
C LEU A 1085 17.98 26.31 21.21
N PRO A 1086 17.23 26.86 22.18
CA PRO A 1086 17.82 27.70 23.22
C PRO A 1086 18.75 26.86 24.10
N SER A 1087 19.78 27.50 24.66
CA SER A 1087 20.60 26.85 25.66
C SER A 1087 19.80 26.57 26.93
N LEU A 1088 20.02 25.39 27.51
CA LEU A 1088 19.53 24.98 28.82
C LEU A 1088 20.52 25.30 29.94
N HIS A 1089 21.71 25.82 29.59
CA HIS A 1089 22.81 25.96 30.54
C HIS A 1089 23.73 27.16 30.20
N ASP A 1090 24.17 27.89 31.23
CA ASP A 1090 25.00 29.11 31.07
C ASP A 1090 26.52 28.87 31.25
N GLY A 1091 26.90 27.60 31.48
CA GLY A 1091 28.29 27.18 31.70
C GLY A 1091 29.18 27.31 30.46
N ARG A 1092 30.51 27.26 30.70
CA ARG A 1092 31.53 27.35 29.64
C ARG A 1092 32.22 26.01 29.44
N PHE A 1093 32.45 25.64 28.19
CA PHE A 1093 32.97 24.34 27.79
C PHE A 1093 34.09 24.47 26.77
N ARG A 1094 35.05 23.56 26.81
CA ARG A 1094 36.10 23.43 25.78
C ARG A 1094 35.62 22.63 24.56
N TYR A 1095 34.80 21.61 24.78
CA TYR A 1095 34.36 20.68 23.73
C TYR A 1095 32.85 20.81 23.49
N LEU A 1096 32.46 20.91 22.21
CA LEU A 1096 31.06 20.81 21.78
C LEU A 1096 30.85 19.47 21.09
N ARG A 1097 29.77 18.75 21.42
CA ARG A 1097 29.37 17.53 20.72
C ARG A 1097 27.92 17.59 20.28
N ALA A 1098 27.65 17.32 19.01
CA ALA A 1098 26.34 16.86 18.57
C ALA A 1098 26.25 15.36 18.87
N ALA A 1099 25.27 14.94 19.66
CA ALA A 1099 25.12 13.56 20.11
C ALA A 1099 23.72 13.03 19.81
N ASN A 1100 23.63 11.78 19.37
CA ASN A 1100 22.37 11.12 19.07
C ASN A 1100 22.44 9.62 19.40
N THR A 1101 21.28 8.97 19.55
CA THR A 1101 21.18 7.52 19.74
C THR A 1101 21.38 6.74 18.44
N THR A 1102 21.18 7.40 17.30
CA THR A 1102 21.33 6.84 15.95
C THR A 1102 22.46 7.54 15.17
N TYR A 1103 22.17 8.23 14.07
CA TYR A 1103 23.13 8.96 13.24
C TYR A 1103 23.05 10.47 13.48
N ILE A 1104 24.17 11.17 13.26
CA ILE A 1104 24.16 12.64 13.14
C ILE A 1104 23.84 12.97 11.68
N ASN A 1105 22.58 13.34 11.40
CA ASN A 1105 22.09 13.74 10.07
C ASN A 1105 21.67 15.21 10.03
N ILE A 1106 22.66 16.08 10.17
CA ILE A 1106 22.49 17.54 10.14
C ILE A 1106 22.88 18.02 8.74
N ALA A 1107 22.07 18.87 8.13
CA ALA A 1107 22.44 19.60 6.92
C ALA A 1107 23.22 20.86 7.28
N GLU A 1108 22.74 21.64 8.24
CA GLU A 1108 23.43 22.85 8.72
C GLU A 1108 23.33 22.99 10.24
N LEU A 1109 24.42 23.44 10.84
CA LEU A 1109 24.52 23.82 12.25
C LEU A 1109 25.08 25.24 12.35
N ARG A 1110 24.45 26.07 13.18
CA ARG A 1110 24.94 27.39 13.58
C ARG A 1110 24.81 27.51 15.08
N ILE A 1111 25.87 27.93 15.77
CA ILE A 1111 25.88 28.08 17.22
C ILE A 1111 26.16 29.54 17.59
N PHE A 1112 25.43 30.04 18.56
CA PHE A 1112 25.47 31.43 18.99
C PHE A 1112 25.90 31.50 20.45
N GLY A 1113 26.71 32.52 20.76
CA GLY A 1113 27.23 32.78 22.09
C GLY A 1113 28.59 33.46 22.03
N ASP A 1114 29.47 33.14 22.97
CA ASP A 1114 30.79 33.76 23.06
C ASP A 1114 31.91 32.76 23.34
N VAL A 1115 33.07 32.97 22.70
CA VAL A 1115 34.32 32.26 22.98
C VAL A 1115 35.23 33.16 23.81
N ARG A 1116 35.83 32.60 24.86
CA ARG A 1116 36.89 33.25 25.64
C ARG A 1116 38.17 32.47 25.49
N HIS A 1117 39.23 33.19 25.18
CA HIS A 1117 40.61 32.72 25.28
C HIS A 1117 41.16 33.14 26.65
N GLN A 1118 41.77 32.22 27.37
CA GLN A 1118 42.46 32.48 28.64
C GLN A 1118 43.84 33.08 28.41
#